data_AF-A0A2J0YY63-F1
#
_entry.id   AF-A0A2J0YY63-F1
#
_cell.length_a   1.000
_cell.length_b   1.000
_cell.length_c   1.000
_cell.angle_alpha   90.00
_cell.angle_beta   90.00
_cell.angle_gamma   90.00
#
_symmetry.space_group_name_H-M   'P 1'
#
loop_
_entity.id
_entity.type
_entity.pdbx_description
1 polymer ?
#
loop_
_entity_poly.entity_id
_entity_poly.type
_entity_poly.pdbx_seq_one_letter_code
_entity_poly.pdbx_strand_id
1 'polypeptide(L)'
;MVKGSSAITFYREVDDAIARNPPNAGDLVVLKKLCEAVEADDKSAVARLTRELVNLSGVEDPLHAISYELFHAVMARILLSGWVEEFDLLINWPQTRFGTKNERVADNWNGIVTIVKEQPRSVGLLTEQNREKEWQRALNGLDGAMRHFAKVDLPPAARMGAPPEGPTFYERILPEQLLETIEQFYRILQILFQQMLELAVVKLERDSNDAAGLRKLQDLQLSLWILLSPKDIQNDVKIKTVLDEQKVQDNRRTMILNKMIRVAEFRYGRSGARPHRFLDAFPPHDSRSVIFNSLDREDREEPYVRGERIGSIQVSRDRQLAYFLVTYGHTWDPNQRLTPAHLFRRALIKGRHGGRLRLVENGELIAFLYSFFAETLAEFTRQAPTAVDKSKAGVNAWRATVDMASVYFGQVTTHSRLNLTEGPPNYLTHTFPRNLIGRLLHDCGVHAVRSAYILLSVLNRINGVHAELAGPIRARWVRLPLHVGMLIQTGNFGVVVQHNEYASVTDNDELSSIRTAWERQPHESDPSDPNDATLKFHEDLTANGFSSDLDMPISSMPILEAGEPVTTHTIWNSYQKKVVPSQLFTRLVGASNAPQYQFDVRYLRLSELEREWYNRHVLRFWNTECFAIWESWASVLTSTKISDKEYEKHKQAYMKGLNEALDRVEDSYEQQIRPKKDELSDALRADSRLLLPRVRIVSAARLETVLPAVEKVVNHLNEISQPGFRLKPDFAPPFARKEEVLLEVP
;
A
#
# COMPACT_ATOMS: atom_id res chain seq x y z
N MET A 1 24.48 -46.24 -6.36
CA MET A 1 23.88 -46.42 -7.69
C MET A 1 22.73 -45.44 -7.84
N VAL A 2 22.90 -44.35 -8.58
CA VAL A 2 21.78 -43.55 -9.10
C VAL A 2 21.97 -43.53 -10.61
N LYS A 3 21.60 -44.65 -11.24
CA LYS A 3 21.55 -44.81 -12.69
C LYS A 3 20.11 -44.56 -13.12
N GLY A 4 19.92 -43.50 -13.90
CA GLY A 4 18.66 -43.12 -14.50
C GLY A 4 18.69 -41.63 -14.79
N SER A 5 19.50 -41.20 -15.77
CA SER A 5 19.30 -39.86 -16.33
C SER A 5 17.90 -39.82 -16.92
N SER A 6 17.17 -38.72 -16.69
CA SER A 6 15.81 -38.54 -17.18
C SER A 6 15.69 -38.74 -18.70
N ALA A 7 16.78 -38.53 -19.44
CA ALA A 7 16.90 -38.83 -20.88
C ALA A 7 16.55 -40.29 -21.24
N ILE A 8 16.94 -41.29 -20.43
CA ILE A 8 16.70 -42.71 -20.75
C ILE A 8 15.21 -43.08 -20.67
N THR A 9 14.46 -42.43 -19.78
CA THR A 9 13.00 -42.62 -19.65
C THR A 9 12.26 -41.86 -20.74
N PHE A 10 12.79 -40.70 -21.15
CA PHE A 10 12.17 -39.79 -22.12
C PHE A 10 12.20 -40.33 -23.57
N TYR A 11 13.23 -41.08 -23.96
CA TYR A 11 13.35 -41.65 -25.32
C TYR A 11 12.73 -43.03 -25.49
N ARG A 12 12.36 -43.70 -24.39
CA ARG A 12 11.66 -44.99 -24.43
C ARG A 12 10.29 -44.85 -25.11
N GLU A 13 9.63 -43.71 -24.97
CA GLU A 13 8.34 -43.44 -25.60
C GLU A 13 8.42 -43.46 -27.14
N VAL A 14 9.51 -42.94 -27.71
CA VAL A 14 9.74 -42.98 -29.18
C VAL A 14 10.03 -44.40 -29.65
N ASP A 15 10.82 -45.16 -28.88
CA ASP A 15 11.09 -46.57 -29.18
C ASP A 15 9.82 -47.43 -29.11
N ASP A 16 8.97 -47.20 -28.09
CA ASP A 16 7.68 -47.86 -27.93
C ASP A 16 6.70 -47.44 -29.04
N ALA A 17 6.74 -46.20 -29.51
CA ALA A 17 5.95 -45.72 -30.64
C ALA A 17 6.43 -46.36 -31.98
N ILE A 18 7.74 -46.51 -32.19
CA ILE A 18 8.32 -47.19 -33.36
C ILE A 18 7.93 -48.68 -33.35
N ALA A 19 8.02 -49.34 -32.20
CA ALA A 19 7.67 -50.75 -32.05
C ALA A 19 6.17 -51.04 -32.28
N ARG A 20 5.29 -50.07 -31.95
CA ARG A 20 3.83 -50.16 -32.14
C ARG A 20 3.36 -49.87 -33.57
N ASN A 21 4.19 -49.22 -34.41
CA ASN A 21 3.79 -48.74 -35.74
C ASN A 21 4.69 -49.15 -36.95
N PRO A 22 5.17 -50.40 -37.08
CA PRO A 22 5.84 -50.86 -38.31
C PRO A 22 4.81 -51.11 -39.44
N PRO A 23 5.01 -50.69 -40.71
CA PRO A 23 6.23 -50.15 -41.35
C PRO A 23 6.30 -48.61 -41.51
N ASN A 24 5.32 -47.85 -40.99
CA ASN A 24 5.18 -46.39 -41.21
C ASN A 24 5.98 -45.51 -40.22
N ALA A 25 6.99 -46.06 -39.54
CA ALA A 25 7.72 -45.36 -38.48
C ALA A 25 8.79 -44.35 -38.96
N GLY A 26 8.81 -43.98 -40.25
CA GLY A 26 9.86 -43.12 -40.85
C GLY A 26 10.07 -41.80 -40.07
N ASP A 27 8.98 -41.13 -39.72
CA ASP A 27 9.02 -39.86 -38.99
C ASP A 27 9.50 -40.04 -37.54
N LEU A 28 9.08 -41.12 -36.88
CA LEU A 28 9.53 -41.45 -35.53
C LEU A 28 11.01 -41.83 -35.49
N VAL A 29 11.53 -42.47 -36.56
CA VAL A 29 12.96 -42.76 -36.69
C VAL A 29 13.77 -41.48 -36.88
N VAL A 30 13.25 -40.50 -37.63
CA VAL A 30 13.90 -39.18 -37.78
C VAL A 30 13.82 -38.38 -36.49
N LEU A 31 12.67 -38.39 -35.80
CA LEU A 31 12.51 -37.75 -34.49
C LEU A 31 13.42 -38.39 -33.44
N LYS A 32 13.56 -39.71 -33.42
CA LYS A 32 14.51 -40.41 -32.54
C LYS A 32 15.93 -39.91 -32.77
N LYS A 33 16.37 -39.84 -34.03
CA LYS A 33 17.70 -39.31 -34.37
C LYS A 33 17.85 -37.84 -34.00
N LEU A 34 16.78 -37.03 -34.16
CA LEU A 34 16.79 -35.62 -33.76
C LEU A 34 16.98 -35.49 -32.24
N CYS A 35 16.22 -36.27 -31.47
CA CYS A 35 16.35 -36.39 -30.03
C CYS A 35 17.76 -36.78 -29.59
N GLU A 36 18.34 -37.81 -30.21
CA GLU A 36 19.73 -38.24 -29.96
C GLU A 36 20.74 -37.13 -30.30
N ALA A 37 20.53 -36.41 -31.40
CA ALA A 37 21.38 -35.30 -31.81
C ALA A 37 21.29 -34.09 -30.86
N VAL A 38 20.10 -33.79 -30.33
CA VAL A 38 19.88 -32.73 -29.33
C VAL A 38 20.60 -33.07 -28.02
N GLU A 39 20.58 -34.33 -27.58
CA GLU A 39 21.33 -34.78 -26.40
C GLU A 39 22.84 -34.79 -26.62
N ALA A 40 23.27 -35.12 -27.84
CA ALA A 40 24.67 -35.10 -28.23
C ALA A 40 25.23 -33.67 -28.43
N ASP A 41 24.39 -32.63 -28.34
CA ASP A 41 24.76 -31.23 -28.62
C ASP A 41 25.31 -31.03 -30.06
N ASP A 42 24.88 -31.87 -31.01
CA ASP A 42 25.33 -31.86 -32.41
C ASP A 42 24.45 -30.95 -33.26
N LYS A 43 24.78 -29.65 -33.28
CA LYS A 43 24.06 -28.64 -34.07
C LYS A 43 23.92 -29.01 -35.55
N SER A 44 24.94 -29.62 -36.15
CA SER A 44 24.91 -29.95 -37.59
C SER A 44 23.92 -31.08 -37.88
N ALA A 45 23.91 -32.10 -37.03
CA ALA A 45 22.91 -33.16 -37.10
C ALA A 45 21.50 -32.63 -36.81
N VAL A 46 21.33 -31.78 -35.79
CA VAL A 46 20.03 -31.16 -35.45
C VAL A 46 19.50 -30.32 -36.61
N ALA A 47 20.32 -29.49 -37.24
CA ALA A 47 19.90 -28.68 -38.39
C ALA A 47 19.45 -29.55 -39.58
N ARG A 48 20.19 -30.62 -39.88
CA ARG A 48 19.84 -31.56 -40.95
C ARG A 48 18.55 -32.33 -40.62
N LEU A 49 18.47 -32.92 -39.42
CA LEU A 49 17.35 -33.76 -38.99
C LEU A 49 16.06 -32.95 -38.78
N THR A 50 16.16 -31.69 -38.36
CA THR A 50 15.00 -30.77 -38.29
C THR A 50 14.43 -30.52 -39.68
N ARG A 51 15.28 -30.28 -40.68
CA ARG A 51 14.83 -30.11 -42.07
C ARG A 51 14.28 -31.40 -42.66
N GLU A 52 14.93 -32.55 -42.39
CA GLU A 52 14.41 -33.86 -42.76
C GLU A 52 13.02 -34.07 -42.16
N LEU A 53 12.83 -33.80 -40.86
CA LEU A 53 11.55 -33.95 -40.15
C LEU A 53 10.45 -33.04 -40.72
N VAL A 54 10.75 -31.76 -40.97
CA VAL A 54 9.80 -30.79 -41.52
C VAL A 54 9.42 -31.13 -42.98
N ASN A 55 10.34 -31.73 -43.74
CA ASN A 55 10.13 -32.11 -45.15
C ASN A 55 9.34 -33.41 -45.35
N LEU A 56 9.13 -34.23 -44.30
CA LEU A 56 8.36 -35.48 -44.37
C LEU A 56 6.83 -35.23 -44.46
N SER A 57 6.40 -34.06 -44.93
CA SER A 57 4.99 -33.67 -44.95
C SER A 57 4.12 -34.70 -45.68
N GLY A 58 3.26 -35.40 -44.93
CA GLY A 58 2.29 -36.30 -45.55
C GLY A 58 1.46 -37.12 -44.56
N VAL A 59 0.44 -36.48 -43.97
CA VAL A 59 -0.82 -37.11 -43.52
C VAL A 59 -0.71 -38.18 -42.42
N GLU A 60 -1.14 -37.81 -41.20
CA GLU A 60 -1.68 -38.67 -40.13
C GLU A 60 -1.11 -40.10 -40.03
N ASP A 61 -0.12 -40.39 -39.16
CA ASP A 61 -0.09 -41.73 -38.52
C ASP A 61 0.85 -41.89 -37.30
N PRO A 62 2.13 -41.45 -37.25
CA PRO A 62 3.03 -41.92 -36.17
C PRO A 62 3.29 -40.94 -35.01
N LEU A 63 3.32 -39.63 -35.25
CA LEU A 63 3.76 -38.63 -34.27
C LEU A 63 2.73 -38.32 -33.16
N HIS A 64 1.47 -38.72 -33.34
CA HIS A 64 0.48 -38.70 -32.26
C HIS A 64 0.70 -39.82 -31.22
N ALA A 65 1.56 -40.79 -31.54
CA ALA A 65 1.90 -41.88 -30.62
C ALA A 65 2.94 -41.47 -29.55
N ILE A 66 3.40 -40.22 -29.59
CA ILE A 66 4.27 -39.61 -28.58
C ILE A 66 3.55 -38.49 -27.84
N SER A 67 3.94 -38.27 -26.60
CA SER A 67 3.41 -37.21 -25.75
C SER A 67 3.77 -35.82 -26.26
N TYR A 68 2.83 -34.89 -26.12
CA TYR A 68 3.10 -33.47 -26.33
C TYR A 68 4.23 -32.96 -25.42
N GLU A 69 4.35 -33.52 -24.21
CA GLU A 69 5.44 -33.22 -23.28
C GLU A 69 6.82 -33.55 -23.86
N LEU A 70 6.97 -34.70 -24.55
CA LEU A 70 8.21 -35.08 -25.24
C LEU A 70 8.62 -34.02 -26.27
N PHE A 71 7.65 -33.63 -27.10
CA PHE A 71 7.88 -32.65 -28.15
C PHE A 71 8.21 -31.26 -27.60
N HIS A 72 7.47 -30.80 -26.60
CA HIS A 72 7.71 -29.51 -25.94
C HIS A 72 9.11 -29.43 -25.30
N ALA A 73 9.59 -30.50 -24.68
CA ALA A 73 10.93 -30.47 -24.09
C ALA A 73 12.06 -30.48 -25.14
N VAL A 74 11.87 -31.16 -26.28
CA VAL A 74 12.82 -31.10 -27.41
C VAL A 74 12.91 -29.68 -27.93
N MET A 75 11.78 -28.99 -28.13
CA MET A 75 11.75 -27.59 -28.53
C MET A 75 12.40 -26.67 -27.48
N ALA A 76 12.08 -26.87 -26.19
CA ALA A 76 12.68 -26.09 -25.10
C ALA A 76 14.21 -26.25 -25.08
N ARG A 77 14.74 -27.45 -25.30
CA ARG A 77 16.18 -27.72 -25.37
C ARG A 77 16.84 -27.07 -26.57
N ILE A 78 16.23 -27.14 -27.75
CA ILE A 78 16.73 -26.49 -28.97
C ILE A 78 16.77 -24.96 -28.78
N LEU A 79 15.72 -24.38 -28.21
CA LEU A 79 15.63 -22.96 -27.87
C LEU A 79 16.73 -22.54 -26.88
N LEU A 80 16.87 -23.27 -25.77
CA LEU A 80 17.88 -22.99 -24.75
C LEU A 80 19.31 -23.25 -25.26
N SER A 81 19.52 -24.12 -26.24
CA SER A 81 20.82 -24.29 -26.90
C SER A 81 21.17 -23.14 -27.86
N GLY A 82 20.26 -22.19 -28.10
CA GLY A 82 20.47 -21.03 -28.99
C GLY A 82 20.36 -21.39 -30.47
N TRP A 83 19.72 -22.51 -30.80
CA TRP A 83 19.49 -22.97 -32.17
C TRP A 83 18.16 -22.40 -32.68
N VAL A 84 18.12 -21.06 -32.76
CA VAL A 84 16.89 -20.29 -32.98
C VAL A 84 16.27 -20.56 -34.35
N GLU A 85 17.08 -20.85 -35.38
CA GLU A 85 16.58 -21.16 -36.72
C GLU A 85 15.86 -22.52 -36.75
N GLU A 86 16.42 -23.52 -36.09
CA GLU A 86 15.82 -24.86 -35.96
C GLU A 86 14.56 -24.81 -35.07
N PHE A 87 14.59 -24.00 -34.00
CA PHE A 87 13.41 -23.73 -33.18
C PHE A 87 12.29 -23.07 -33.98
N ASP A 88 12.60 -22.01 -34.74
CA ASP A 88 11.63 -21.30 -35.59
C ASP A 88 10.99 -22.26 -36.62
N LEU A 89 11.75 -23.22 -37.15
CA LEU A 89 11.22 -24.25 -38.06
C LEU A 89 10.26 -25.21 -37.36
N LEU A 90 10.61 -25.70 -36.16
CA LEU A 90 9.79 -26.68 -35.42
C LEU A 90 8.52 -26.07 -34.83
N ILE A 91 8.60 -24.85 -34.27
CA ILE A 91 7.44 -24.20 -33.65
C ILE A 91 6.37 -23.82 -34.67
N ASN A 92 6.78 -23.56 -35.92
CA ASN A 92 5.89 -23.27 -37.04
C ASN A 92 5.42 -24.53 -37.79
N TRP A 93 5.91 -25.71 -37.41
CA TRP A 93 5.58 -26.96 -38.10
C TRP A 93 4.17 -27.45 -37.73
N PRO A 94 3.29 -27.71 -38.71
CA PRO A 94 1.91 -28.10 -38.44
C PRO A 94 1.81 -29.58 -38.02
N GLN A 95 1.96 -29.84 -36.72
CA GLN A 95 1.88 -31.20 -36.15
C GLN A 95 0.48 -31.83 -36.23
N THR A 96 -0.56 -30.99 -36.27
CA THR A 96 -1.95 -31.42 -36.33
C THR A 96 -2.69 -30.61 -37.41
N ARG A 97 -3.75 -31.20 -37.98
CA ARG A 97 -4.67 -30.49 -38.87
C ARG A 97 -5.68 -29.61 -38.12
N PHE A 98 -5.71 -29.72 -36.79
CA PHE A 98 -6.65 -29.00 -35.93
C PHE A 98 -6.04 -27.66 -35.49
N GLY A 99 -6.90 -26.66 -35.38
CA GLY A 99 -6.54 -25.30 -35.00
C GLY A 99 -5.88 -24.47 -36.11
N THR A 100 -5.79 -23.18 -35.88
CA THR A 100 -5.06 -22.23 -36.72
C THR A 100 -3.54 -22.34 -36.46
N LYS A 101 -2.71 -21.77 -37.35
CA LYS A 101 -1.26 -21.71 -37.15
C LYS A 101 -0.91 -21.06 -35.80
N ASN A 102 -1.59 -19.98 -35.46
CA ASN A 102 -1.31 -19.23 -34.25
C ASN A 102 -1.73 -20.02 -32.99
N GLU A 103 -2.83 -20.78 -33.05
CA GLU A 103 -3.29 -21.60 -31.91
C GLU A 103 -2.25 -22.66 -31.57
N ARG A 104 -1.71 -23.33 -32.59
CA ARG A 104 -0.62 -24.30 -32.40
C ARG A 104 0.65 -23.67 -31.84
N VAL A 105 1.00 -22.46 -32.29
CA VAL A 105 2.18 -21.74 -31.78
C VAL A 105 2.00 -21.36 -30.30
N ALA A 106 0.80 -20.91 -29.91
CA ALA A 106 0.47 -20.59 -28.52
C ALA A 106 0.51 -21.83 -27.61
N ASP A 107 -0.07 -22.94 -28.06
CA ASP A 107 -0.04 -24.22 -27.34
C ASP A 107 1.40 -24.73 -27.15
N ASN A 108 2.22 -24.66 -28.20
CA ASN A 108 3.63 -25.03 -28.14
C ASN A 108 4.41 -24.18 -27.13
N TRP A 109 4.19 -22.86 -27.10
CA TRP A 109 4.81 -21.96 -26.12
C TRP A 109 4.36 -22.28 -24.69
N ASN A 110 3.08 -22.56 -24.47
CA ASN A 110 2.55 -22.93 -23.16
C ASN A 110 3.18 -24.24 -22.65
N GLY A 111 3.34 -25.21 -23.54
CA GLY A 111 4.06 -26.44 -23.29
C GLY A 111 5.53 -26.22 -22.91
N ILE A 112 6.25 -25.40 -23.67
CA ILE A 112 7.64 -25.03 -23.40
C ILE A 112 7.77 -24.35 -22.03
N VAL A 113 6.88 -23.40 -21.71
CA VAL A 113 6.83 -22.69 -20.41
C VAL A 113 6.64 -23.69 -19.28
N THR A 114 5.71 -24.62 -19.43
CA THR A 114 5.42 -25.65 -18.43
C THR A 114 6.65 -26.53 -18.17
N ILE A 115 7.32 -27.01 -19.22
CA ILE A 115 8.54 -27.83 -19.08
C ILE A 115 9.68 -27.07 -18.41
N VAL A 116 9.92 -25.80 -18.79
CA VAL A 116 11.00 -25.00 -18.18
C VAL A 116 10.70 -24.65 -16.73
N LYS A 117 9.42 -24.44 -16.38
CA LYS A 117 8.98 -24.15 -15.01
C LYS A 117 9.04 -25.37 -14.10
N GLU A 118 8.45 -26.48 -14.53
CA GLU A 118 8.22 -27.64 -13.69
C GLU A 118 9.41 -28.62 -13.71
N GLN A 119 10.15 -28.66 -14.82
CA GLN A 119 11.25 -29.60 -15.04
C GLN A 119 12.53 -28.92 -15.56
N PRO A 120 13.05 -27.85 -14.93
CA PRO A 120 14.20 -27.09 -15.44
C PRO A 120 15.48 -27.94 -15.62
N ARG A 121 15.66 -28.95 -14.75
CA ARG A 121 16.78 -29.90 -14.85
C ARG A 121 16.73 -30.77 -16.10
N SER A 122 15.54 -31.08 -16.60
CA SER A 122 15.35 -31.90 -17.80
C SER A 122 15.82 -31.18 -19.06
N VAL A 123 15.85 -29.85 -19.06
CA VAL A 123 16.32 -29.01 -20.17
C VAL A 123 17.73 -28.45 -19.92
N GLY A 124 18.41 -28.98 -18.89
CA GLY A 124 19.79 -28.64 -18.62
C GLY A 124 19.99 -27.26 -17.98
N LEU A 125 19.03 -26.82 -17.16
CA LEU A 125 19.12 -25.68 -16.24
C LEU A 125 19.13 -26.21 -14.79
N LEU A 126 19.80 -25.53 -13.86
CA LEU A 126 19.88 -25.94 -12.44
C LEU A 126 20.41 -27.37 -12.23
N THR A 127 21.30 -27.83 -13.10
CA THR A 127 21.92 -29.17 -13.00
C THR A 127 23.12 -29.17 -12.07
N GLU A 128 23.62 -27.99 -11.71
CA GLU A 128 24.76 -27.74 -10.83
C GLU A 128 26.12 -28.20 -11.38
N GLN A 129 26.13 -28.90 -12.52
CA GLN A 129 27.32 -29.51 -13.12
C GLN A 129 28.13 -28.51 -13.96
N ASN A 130 27.48 -27.64 -14.73
CA ASN A 130 28.15 -26.67 -15.60
C ASN A 130 27.38 -25.35 -15.65
N ARG A 131 27.60 -24.52 -14.62
CA ARG A 131 26.88 -23.25 -14.43
C ARG A 131 27.07 -22.25 -15.57
N GLU A 132 28.23 -22.26 -16.23
CA GLU A 132 28.50 -21.39 -17.39
C GLU A 132 27.59 -21.79 -18.57
N LYS A 133 27.49 -23.10 -18.84
CA LYS A 133 26.60 -23.63 -19.88
C LYS A 133 25.12 -23.40 -19.53
N GLU A 134 24.74 -23.51 -18.26
CA GLU A 134 23.37 -23.21 -17.79
C GLU A 134 23.01 -21.73 -17.95
N TRP A 135 23.93 -20.82 -17.63
CA TRP A 135 23.75 -19.39 -17.85
C TRP A 135 23.63 -19.04 -19.33
N GLN A 136 24.51 -19.59 -20.17
CA GLN A 136 24.44 -19.40 -21.61
C GLN A 136 23.11 -19.92 -22.16
N ARG A 137 22.60 -21.04 -21.61
CA ARG A 137 21.29 -21.59 -21.99
C ARG A 137 20.13 -20.66 -21.66
N ALA A 138 20.13 -20.06 -20.47
CA ALA A 138 19.11 -19.08 -20.10
C ALA A 138 19.17 -17.83 -20.98
N LEU A 139 20.37 -17.32 -21.29
CA LEU A 139 20.56 -16.18 -22.20
C LEU A 139 20.08 -16.48 -23.61
N ASN A 140 20.40 -17.66 -24.13
CA ASN A 140 19.94 -18.14 -25.43
C ASN A 140 18.41 -18.26 -25.49
N GLY A 141 17.78 -18.76 -24.42
CA GLY A 141 16.33 -18.83 -24.33
C GLY A 141 15.65 -17.46 -24.36
N LEU A 142 16.23 -16.49 -23.66
CA LEU A 142 15.75 -15.10 -23.66
C LEU A 142 15.89 -14.45 -25.04
N ASP A 143 17.06 -14.54 -25.67
CA ASP A 143 17.32 -13.99 -27.00
C ASP A 143 16.46 -14.67 -28.08
N GLY A 144 16.33 -16.00 -28.03
CA GLY A 144 15.47 -16.76 -28.93
C GLY A 144 14.00 -16.33 -28.85
N ALA A 145 13.46 -16.17 -27.64
CA ALA A 145 12.10 -15.65 -27.45
C ALA A 145 11.94 -14.23 -28.00
N MET A 146 12.91 -13.33 -27.77
CA MET A 146 12.87 -11.94 -28.26
C MET A 146 12.90 -11.88 -29.78
N ARG A 147 13.73 -12.71 -30.41
CA ARG A 147 13.84 -12.80 -31.88
C ARG A 147 12.58 -13.38 -32.51
N HIS A 148 11.98 -14.39 -31.88
CA HIS A 148 10.72 -14.94 -32.34
C HIS A 148 9.62 -13.87 -32.32
N PHE A 149 9.50 -13.10 -31.22
CA PHE A 149 8.53 -12.01 -31.08
C PHE A 149 8.69 -10.91 -32.13
N ALA A 150 9.93 -10.57 -32.48
CA ALA A 150 10.21 -9.57 -33.52
C ALA A 150 9.76 -10.00 -34.94
N LYS A 151 9.53 -11.30 -35.16
CA LYS A 151 9.10 -11.87 -36.45
C LYS A 151 7.63 -12.27 -36.49
N VAL A 152 6.98 -12.45 -35.33
CA VAL A 152 5.55 -12.79 -35.26
C VAL A 152 4.76 -11.51 -35.52
N ASP A 153 4.03 -11.46 -36.63
CA ASP A 153 3.05 -10.39 -36.91
C ASP A 153 1.93 -10.46 -35.87
N LEU A 154 2.10 -9.72 -34.77
CA LEU A 154 1.05 -9.52 -33.78
C LEU A 154 0.09 -8.45 -34.32
N PRO A 155 -1.23 -8.71 -34.36
CA PRO A 155 -2.17 -7.67 -34.75
C PRO A 155 -2.06 -6.47 -33.79
N PRO A 156 -2.20 -5.24 -34.30
CA PRO A 156 -2.06 -4.03 -33.50
C PRO A 156 -3.07 -4.04 -32.34
N ALA A 157 -2.62 -3.58 -31.16
CA ALA A 157 -3.45 -3.45 -29.98
C ALA A 157 -4.77 -2.72 -30.32
N ALA A 158 -5.90 -3.31 -29.97
CA ALA A 158 -7.21 -2.75 -30.30
C ALA A 158 -7.33 -1.35 -29.68
N ARG A 159 -7.65 -0.34 -30.51
CA ARG A 159 -7.96 1.01 -30.01
C ARG A 159 -9.23 0.93 -29.17
N MET A 160 -9.15 1.29 -27.88
CA MET A 160 -10.32 1.39 -27.02
C MET A 160 -11.37 2.31 -27.66
N GLY A 161 -12.56 1.78 -27.93
CA GLY A 161 -13.73 2.54 -28.39
C GLY A 161 -14.15 2.41 -29.86
N ALA A 162 -13.52 1.55 -30.67
CA ALA A 162 -14.01 1.28 -32.03
C ALA A 162 -15.15 0.23 -32.04
N PRO A 163 -16.22 0.41 -32.85
CA PRO A 163 -17.26 -0.61 -33.03
C PRO A 163 -16.66 -1.93 -33.58
N PRO A 164 -17.26 -3.10 -33.31
CA PRO A 164 -16.73 -4.38 -33.75
C PRO A 164 -17.04 -4.61 -35.24
N GLU A 165 -16.39 -3.85 -36.11
CA GLU A 165 -16.12 -4.27 -37.49
C GLU A 165 -14.62 -4.57 -37.56
N GLY A 166 -14.25 -5.72 -37.03
CA GLY A 166 -12.85 -6.12 -36.85
C GLY A 166 -12.77 -7.40 -36.04
N PRO A 167 -11.64 -8.10 -36.15
CA PRO A 167 -11.49 -9.54 -36.31
C PRO A 167 -12.11 -10.37 -35.17
N THR A 168 -12.44 -11.64 -35.46
CA THR A 168 -13.13 -12.63 -34.61
C THR A 168 -12.55 -12.71 -33.18
N PHE A 169 -13.33 -13.19 -32.21
CA PHE A 169 -12.91 -13.42 -30.81
C PHE A 169 -11.53 -14.12 -30.70
N TYR A 170 -11.26 -15.07 -31.61
CA TYR A 170 -10.00 -15.80 -31.72
C TYR A 170 -8.81 -14.95 -32.21
N GLU A 171 -9.05 -13.94 -33.06
CA GLU A 171 -8.01 -13.07 -33.59
C GLU A 171 -7.57 -11.97 -32.59
N ARG A 172 -8.32 -11.74 -31.51
CA ARG A 172 -7.96 -10.79 -30.43
C ARG A 172 -7.29 -11.47 -29.23
N ILE A 173 -7.86 -12.58 -28.77
CA ILE A 173 -7.46 -13.23 -27.52
C ILE A 173 -6.18 -14.04 -27.68
N LEU A 174 -5.97 -14.63 -28.84
CA LEU A 174 -4.87 -15.55 -29.06
C LEU A 174 -3.48 -14.87 -29.12
N PRO A 175 -3.32 -13.68 -29.74
CA PRO A 175 -2.10 -12.89 -29.62
C PRO A 175 -1.82 -12.43 -28.18
N GLU A 176 -2.87 -12.08 -27.42
CA GLU A 176 -2.74 -11.69 -25.99
C GLU A 176 -2.33 -12.88 -25.13
N GLN A 177 -2.90 -14.07 -25.34
CA GLN A 177 -2.51 -15.31 -24.67
C GLN A 177 -1.09 -15.75 -25.02
N LEU A 178 -0.68 -15.60 -26.29
CA LEU A 178 0.69 -15.87 -26.73
C LEU A 178 1.67 -14.90 -26.06
N LEU A 179 1.31 -13.61 -25.98
CA LEU A 179 2.09 -12.58 -25.30
C LEU A 179 2.20 -12.87 -23.80
N GLU A 180 1.10 -13.22 -23.13
CA GLU A 180 1.06 -13.61 -21.72
C GLU A 180 1.92 -14.85 -21.44
N THR A 181 1.82 -15.87 -22.29
CA THR A 181 2.58 -17.12 -22.16
C THR A 181 4.09 -16.89 -22.32
N ILE A 182 4.49 -16.04 -23.26
CA ILE A 182 5.88 -15.65 -23.46
C ILE A 182 6.37 -14.74 -22.33
N GLU A 183 5.55 -13.83 -21.81
CA GLU A 183 5.87 -13.06 -20.60
C GLU A 183 6.10 -13.97 -19.38
N GLN A 184 5.30 -15.02 -19.24
CA GLN A 184 5.52 -16.03 -18.21
C GLN A 184 6.85 -16.76 -18.43
N PHE A 185 7.20 -17.10 -19.67
CA PHE A 185 8.51 -17.67 -20.03
C PHE A 185 9.67 -16.75 -19.60
N TYR A 186 9.57 -15.45 -19.90
CA TYR A 186 10.54 -14.44 -19.48
C TYR A 186 10.71 -14.41 -17.98
N ARG A 187 9.60 -14.38 -17.23
CA ARG A 187 9.62 -14.37 -15.76
C ARG A 187 10.28 -15.63 -15.20
N ILE A 188 10.02 -16.80 -15.79
CA ILE A 188 10.64 -18.05 -15.38
C ILE A 188 12.15 -18.03 -15.64
N LEU A 189 12.60 -17.62 -16.83
CA LEU A 189 14.03 -17.53 -17.14
C LEU A 189 14.76 -16.52 -16.27
N GLN A 190 14.11 -15.41 -15.90
CA GLN A 190 14.65 -14.44 -14.94
C GLN A 190 14.82 -15.05 -13.54
N ILE A 191 13.83 -15.80 -13.06
CA ILE A 191 13.91 -16.51 -11.76
C ILE A 191 15.04 -17.54 -11.78
N LEU A 192 15.16 -18.32 -12.85
CA LEU A 192 16.22 -19.33 -13.00
C LEU A 192 17.60 -18.68 -13.09
N PHE A 193 17.74 -17.56 -13.80
CA PHE A 193 18.97 -16.78 -13.85
C PHE A 193 19.39 -16.29 -12.47
N GLN A 194 18.44 -15.77 -11.69
CA GLN A 194 18.67 -15.31 -10.33
C GLN A 194 19.16 -16.43 -9.41
N GLN A 195 18.57 -17.63 -9.50
CA GLN A 195 19.02 -18.80 -8.77
C GLN A 195 20.45 -19.22 -9.17
N MET A 196 20.77 -19.17 -10.46
CA MET A 196 22.13 -19.48 -10.91
C MET A 196 23.15 -18.42 -10.48
N LEU A 197 22.75 -17.16 -10.36
CA LEU A 197 23.57 -16.07 -9.83
C LEU A 197 23.86 -16.24 -8.34
N GLU A 198 22.85 -16.56 -7.54
CA GLU A 198 23.02 -16.86 -6.11
C GLU A 198 23.98 -18.03 -5.90
N LEU A 199 23.82 -19.11 -6.66
CA LEU A 199 24.73 -20.24 -6.61
C LEU A 199 26.17 -19.83 -6.94
N ALA A 200 26.37 -18.99 -7.96
CA ALA A 200 27.69 -18.50 -8.38
C ALA A 200 28.33 -17.58 -7.33
N VAL A 201 27.56 -16.67 -6.73
CA VAL A 201 28.01 -15.79 -5.64
C VAL A 201 28.44 -16.60 -4.42
N VAL A 202 27.64 -17.59 -4.00
CA VAL A 202 28.01 -18.50 -2.89
C VAL A 202 29.31 -19.26 -3.16
N LYS A 203 29.61 -19.56 -4.44
CA LYS A 203 30.87 -20.21 -4.83
C LYS A 203 32.04 -19.22 -4.77
N LEU A 204 31.85 -17.99 -5.26
CA LEU A 204 32.86 -16.92 -5.22
C LEU A 204 33.18 -16.48 -3.77
N GLU A 205 32.19 -16.48 -2.87
CA GLU A 205 32.41 -16.20 -1.44
C GLU A 205 33.24 -17.28 -0.75
N ARG A 206 33.14 -18.53 -1.20
CA ARG A 206 33.94 -19.65 -0.71
C ARG A 206 35.36 -19.70 -1.28
N ASP A 207 35.56 -19.12 -2.45
CA ASP A 207 36.84 -19.10 -3.17
C ASP A 207 37.15 -17.68 -3.65
N SER A 208 37.43 -16.80 -2.69
CA SER A 208 37.52 -15.34 -2.87
C SER A 208 38.64 -14.87 -3.81
N ASN A 209 39.48 -15.78 -4.30
CA ASN A 209 40.59 -15.52 -5.23
C ASN A 209 40.27 -15.92 -6.68
N ASP A 210 39.06 -16.41 -6.99
CA ASP A 210 38.65 -16.77 -8.36
C ASP A 210 38.31 -15.53 -9.21
N ALA A 211 39.34 -14.73 -9.49
CA ALA A 211 39.23 -13.52 -10.33
C ALA A 211 38.76 -13.83 -11.76
N ALA A 212 39.02 -15.05 -12.25
CA ALA A 212 38.52 -15.52 -13.54
C ALA A 212 37.02 -15.79 -13.49
N GLY A 213 36.53 -16.47 -12.44
CA GLY A 213 35.11 -16.68 -12.19
C GLY A 213 34.34 -15.36 -12.01
N LEU A 214 34.93 -14.38 -11.33
CA LEU A 214 34.34 -13.05 -11.16
C LEU A 214 34.20 -12.30 -12.49
N ARG A 215 35.25 -12.26 -13.32
CA ARG A 215 35.19 -11.63 -14.65
C ARG A 215 34.17 -12.31 -15.56
N LYS A 216 34.12 -13.64 -15.55
CA LYS A 216 33.14 -14.40 -16.32
C LYS A 216 31.70 -14.12 -15.90
N LEU A 217 31.44 -13.99 -14.60
CA LEU A 217 30.12 -13.62 -14.08
C LEU A 217 29.74 -12.20 -14.51
N GLN A 218 30.70 -11.27 -14.53
CA GLN A 218 30.50 -9.92 -15.04
C GLN A 218 30.20 -9.90 -16.55
N ASP A 219 30.91 -10.70 -17.36
CA ASP A 219 30.68 -10.80 -18.81
C ASP A 219 29.28 -11.33 -19.14
N LEU A 220 28.82 -12.32 -18.38
CA LEU A 220 27.47 -12.88 -18.54
C LEU A 220 26.37 -11.92 -18.05
N GLN A 221 26.62 -11.16 -16.97
CA GLN A 221 25.71 -10.09 -16.52
C GLN A 221 25.64 -8.93 -17.52
N LEU A 222 26.77 -8.57 -18.12
CA LEU A 222 26.84 -7.57 -19.18
C LEU A 222 26.05 -8.03 -20.42
N SER A 223 26.18 -9.30 -20.79
CA SER A 223 25.43 -9.88 -21.91
C SER A 223 23.92 -9.81 -21.69
N LEU A 224 23.45 -10.08 -20.46
CA LEU A 224 22.04 -9.89 -20.09
C LEU A 224 21.61 -8.42 -20.16
N TRP A 225 22.45 -7.51 -19.65
CA TRP A 225 22.16 -6.07 -19.69
C TRP A 225 22.06 -5.55 -21.13
N ILE A 226 22.95 -5.98 -22.02
CA ILE A 226 22.92 -5.63 -23.44
C ILE A 226 21.63 -6.16 -24.09
N LEU A 227 21.23 -7.39 -23.74
CA LEU A 227 20.01 -8.01 -24.28
C LEU A 227 18.73 -7.27 -23.86
N LEU A 228 18.68 -6.76 -22.63
CA LEU A 228 17.50 -6.11 -22.04
C LEU A 228 17.49 -4.58 -22.20
N SER A 229 18.57 -3.97 -22.65
CA SER A 229 18.64 -2.51 -22.85
C SER A 229 17.93 -2.08 -24.14
N PRO A 230 17.25 -0.93 -24.17
CA PRO A 230 16.66 -0.38 -25.40
C PRO A 230 17.75 -0.19 -26.47
N LYS A 231 17.52 -0.67 -27.69
CA LYS A 231 18.52 -0.74 -28.78
C LYS A 231 19.00 0.61 -29.36
N ASP A 232 18.66 1.74 -28.74
CA ASP A 232 18.93 3.09 -29.26
C ASP A 232 20.17 3.76 -28.65
N ILE A 233 21.30 3.05 -28.52
CA ILE A 233 22.59 3.74 -28.35
C ILE A 233 23.22 3.85 -29.73
N GLN A 234 23.07 5.02 -30.34
CA GLN A 234 23.68 5.36 -31.63
C GLN A 234 25.20 5.18 -31.57
N ASN A 235 25.78 4.53 -32.59
CA ASN A 235 27.20 4.19 -32.70
C ASN A 235 28.16 5.41 -32.83
N ASP A 236 27.65 6.65 -32.86
CA ASP A 236 28.43 7.86 -33.17
C ASP A 236 28.76 8.77 -31.96
N VAL A 237 28.54 8.31 -30.73
CA VAL A 237 28.84 9.13 -29.53
C VAL A 237 30.35 9.16 -29.28
N LYS A 238 30.97 10.33 -29.50
CA LYS A 238 32.41 10.57 -29.29
C LYS A 238 32.83 10.23 -27.85
N ILE A 239 33.90 9.42 -27.74
CA ILE A 239 34.49 8.82 -26.54
C ILE A 239 34.73 9.80 -25.36
N LYS A 240 34.82 11.11 -25.61
CA LYS A 240 35.03 12.13 -24.56
C LYS A 240 33.77 12.44 -23.74
N THR A 241 32.60 12.47 -24.40
CA THR A 241 31.30 12.65 -23.74
C THR A 241 30.90 11.39 -22.97
N VAL A 242 31.26 10.22 -23.52
CA VAL A 242 31.06 8.92 -22.86
C VAL A 242 31.83 8.83 -21.55
N LEU A 243 33.08 9.32 -21.47
CA LEU A 243 33.86 9.29 -20.22
C LEU A 243 33.33 10.23 -19.11
N ASP A 244 32.73 11.36 -19.48
CA ASP A 244 32.11 12.30 -18.55
C ASP A 244 30.71 11.83 -18.12
N GLU A 245 29.92 11.27 -19.05
CA GLU A 245 28.69 10.54 -18.72
C GLU A 245 28.99 9.26 -17.94
N GLN A 246 30.12 8.61 -18.15
CA GLN A 246 30.56 7.43 -17.42
C GLN A 246 31.12 7.79 -16.05
N LYS A 247 31.63 9.01 -15.80
CA LYS A 247 31.90 9.51 -14.43
C LYS A 247 30.63 9.90 -13.68
N VAL A 248 29.65 10.50 -14.36
CA VAL A 248 28.34 10.83 -13.77
C VAL A 248 27.49 9.57 -13.57
N GLN A 249 27.56 8.61 -14.49
CA GLN A 249 27.00 7.29 -14.36
C GLN A 249 27.80 6.45 -13.38
N ASP A 250 29.13 6.50 -13.28
CA ASP A 250 29.89 5.75 -12.26
C ASP A 250 29.58 6.27 -10.85
N ASN A 251 29.23 7.55 -10.67
CA ASN A 251 28.65 8.06 -9.43
C ASN A 251 27.24 7.50 -9.16
N ARG A 252 26.42 7.29 -10.20
CA ARG A 252 25.08 6.66 -10.12
C ARG A 252 25.15 5.12 -10.00
N ARG A 253 26.18 4.51 -10.58
CA ARG A 253 26.51 3.08 -10.68
C ARG A 253 27.19 2.64 -9.40
N THR A 254 28.01 3.46 -8.76
CA THR A 254 28.47 3.26 -7.37
C THR A 254 27.31 3.36 -6.39
N MET A 255 26.30 4.19 -6.68
CA MET A 255 25.06 4.30 -5.89
C MET A 255 24.07 3.13 -6.08
N ILE A 256 24.13 2.43 -7.22
CA ILE A 256 23.35 1.23 -7.54
C ILE A 256 24.11 -0.05 -7.15
N LEU A 257 25.43 -0.12 -7.34
CA LEU A 257 26.32 -1.23 -6.99
C LEU A 257 26.66 -1.30 -5.49
N ASN A 258 26.49 -0.20 -4.72
CA ASN A 258 26.54 -0.24 -3.24
C ASN A 258 25.19 -0.55 -2.59
N LYS A 259 24.12 -0.80 -3.36
CA LYS A 259 22.88 -1.35 -2.79
C LYS A 259 23.09 -2.84 -2.52
N MET A 260 23.36 -3.16 -1.26
CA MET A 260 23.28 -4.54 -0.75
C MET A 260 21.95 -5.17 -1.15
N ILE A 261 21.98 -6.29 -1.87
CA ILE A 261 20.88 -7.26 -1.87
C ILE A 261 20.84 -7.84 -0.46
N ARG A 262 19.87 -7.41 0.35
CA ARG A 262 19.71 -7.94 1.70
C ARG A 262 18.76 -9.13 1.67
N VAL A 263 19.32 -10.33 1.78
CA VAL A 263 18.55 -11.52 2.16
C VAL A 263 18.32 -11.44 3.66
N ALA A 264 17.12 -11.02 4.07
CA ALA A 264 16.71 -11.14 5.47
C ALA A 264 16.08 -12.52 5.68
N GLU A 265 16.74 -13.36 6.47
CA GLU A 265 16.23 -14.66 6.89
C GLU A 265 15.58 -14.51 8.26
N PHE A 266 14.32 -14.91 8.41
CA PHE A 266 13.67 -14.96 9.70
C PHE A 266 13.05 -16.33 9.95
N ARG A 267 13.16 -16.76 11.21
CA ARG A 267 12.65 -18.03 11.71
C ARG A 267 11.34 -17.78 12.44
N TYR A 268 10.30 -18.54 12.10
CA TYR A 268 8.96 -18.42 12.66
C TYR A 268 8.49 -19.73 13.31
N GLY A 269 7.56 -19.64 14.27
CA GLY A 269 6.97 -20.78 15.02
C GLY A 269 7.69 -21.14 16.33
N ARG A 270 6.97 -21.78 17.28
CA ARG A 270 7.49 -22.23 18.59
C ARG A 270 8.73 -23.13 18.52
N SER A 271 9.05 -23.67 17.33
CA SER A 271 10.19 -24.56 17.07
C SER A 271 11.21 -24.02 16.06
N GLY A 272 11.06 -22.79 15.54
CA GLY A 272 12.06 -22.15 14.67
C GLY A 272 12.43 -22.91 13.38
N ALA A 273 11.56 -23.79 12.89
CA ALA A 273 11.93 -24.82 11.90
C ALA A 273 11.73 -24.43 10.42
N ARG A 274 11.14 -23.27 10.08
CA ARG A 274 11.04 -22.84 8.67
C ARG A 274 11.66 -21.46 8.46
N PRO A 275 12.79 -21.37 7.71
CA PRO A 275 13.35 -20.10 7.29
C PRO A 275 12.54 -19.55 6.12
N HIS A 276 12.07 -18.31 6.25
CA HIS A 276 11.49 -17.56 5.14
C HIS A 276 12.54 -16.59 4.60
N ARG A 277 12.74 -16.58 3.28
CA ARG A 277 13.74 -15.76 2.60
C ARG A 277 13.04 -14.88 1.56
N PHE A 278 13.39 -13.60 1.55
CA PHE A 278 12.86 -12.62 0.61
C PHE A 278 13.99 -12.09 -0.27
N LEU A 279 13.68 -11.81 -1.54
CA LEU A 279 14.63 -11.29 -2.52
C LEU A 279 14.13 -9.97 -3.12
N ASP A 280 15.03 -9.00 -3.26
CA ASP A 280 14.75 -7.64 -3.73
C ASP A 280 15.26 -7.46 -5.18
N ALA A 281 14.35 -7.37 -6.16
CA ALA A 281 14.67 -6.99 -7.55
C ALA A 281 13.48 -6.25 -8.23
N PHE A 282 13.49 -4.90 -8.15
CA PHE A 282 12.75 -3.84 -8.89
C PHE A 282 11.29 -4.03 -9.41
N PRO A 283 10.31 -3.22 -8.91
CA PRO A 283 9.87 -1.94 -9.53
C PRO A 283 10.21 -0.71 -8.63
N PRO A 284 9.81 0.57 -8.93
CA PRO A 284 10.23 1.71 -8.09
C PRO A 284 9.93 1.38 -6.64
N HIS A 285 10.94 1.60 -5.79
CA HIS A 285 11.00 1.21 -4.38
C HIS A 285 9.63 1.37 -3.69
N ASP A 286 8.91 2.45 -4.02
CA ASP A 286 7.66 2.86 -3.39
C ASP A 286 6.41 2.05 -3.80
N SER A 287 6.44 1.35 -4.93
CA SER A 287 5.31 0.55 -5.47
C SER A 287 5.28 -0.90 -4.98
N ARG A 288 6.33 -1.35 -4.27
CA ARG A 288 6.53 -2.75 -3.88
C ARG A 288 5.69 -3.11 -2.66
N SER A 289 4.82 -4.10 -2.69
CA SER A 289 4.14 -4.57 -1.48
C SER A 289 5.06 -5.45 -0.61
N VAL A 290 5.28 -5.08 0.65
CA VAL A 290 5.90 -5.90 1.69
C VAL A 290 4.80 -6.46 2.57
N ILE A 291 4.87 -7.76 2.81
CA ILE A 291 3.90 -8.48 3.62
C ILE A 291 4.14 -8.16 5.09
N PHE A 292 3.14 -7.58 5.75
CA PHE A 292 3.12 -7.50 7.20
C PHE A 292 2.28 -8.64 7.75
N ASN A 293 2.85 -9.36 8.73
CA ASN A 293 2.02 -10.19 9.59
C ASN A 293 1.28 -9.26 10.56
N SER A 294 0.03 -8.98 10.23
CA SER A 294 -0.97 -8.56 11.21
C SER A 294 -1.04 -9.67 12.27
N LEU A 295 -0.72 -9.35 13.53
CA LEU A 295 -0.88 -10.27 14.66
C LEU A 295 -2.36 -10.29 15.06
N ASP A 296 -3.23 -10.72 14.14
CA ASP A 296 -4.66 -10.79 14.41
C ASP A 296 -5.20 -12.22 14.28
N ARG A 297 -6.04 -12.54 15.28
CA ARG A 297 -6.88 -13.71 15.56
C ARG A 297 -6.66 -15.00 14.76
N GLU A 298 -6.44 -16.06 15.56
CA GLU A 298 -6.31 -17.49 15.24
C GLU A 298 -4.92 -17.91 14.75
N ASP A 299 -4.25 -18.75 15.56
CA ASP A 299 -3.14 -19.62 15.15
C ASP A 299 -3.65 -20.59 14.05
N ARG A 300 -3.94 -20.07 12.85
CA ARG A 300 -4.04 -20.89 11.65
C ARG A 300 -2.64 -21.02 11.07
N GLU A 301 -2.34 -22.20 10.53
CA GLU A 301 -1.02 -22.52 9.96
C GLU A 301 -0.64 -21.66 8.74
N GLU A 302 -1.57 -20.82 8.26
CA GLU A 302 -1.39 -19.94 7.12
C GLU A 302 -1.71 -18.48 7.51
N PRO A 303 -0.77 -17.53 7.35
CA PRO A 303 -1.01 -16.12 7.63
C PRO A 303 -1.95 -15.50 6.59
N TYR A 304 -2.84 -14.60 7.04
CA TYR A 304 -3.57 -13.73 6.13
C TYR A 304 -2.58 -12.72 5.52
N VAL A 305 -2.23 -12.91 4.25
CA VAL A 305 -1.20 -12.14 3.55
C VAL A 305 -1.79 -10.83 3.03
N ARG A 306 -1.59 -9.72 3.75
CA ARG A 306 -1.79 -8.37 3.20
C ARG A 306 -0.42 -7.73 2.93
N GLY A 307 -0.13 -7.46 1.66
CA GLY A 307 1.06 -6.73 1.27
C GLY A 307 0.81 -5.22 1.29
N GLU A 308 1.57 -4.47 2.08
CA GLU A 308 1.56 -2.99 2.06
C GLU A 308 2.70 -2.44 1.22
N ARG A 309 2.45 -1.40 0.42
CA ARG A 309 3.50 -0.82 -0.42
C ARG A 309 4.63 -0.20 0.42
N ILE A 310 5.89 -0.44 0.07
CA ILE A 310 7.10 0.12 0.69
C ILE A 310 7.05 1.65 0.68
N GLY A 311 6.46 2.27 -0.34
CA GLY A 311 6.26 3.71 -0.36
C GLY A 311 5.35 4.16 0.78
N SER A 312 4.26 3.43 1.01
CA SER A 312 3.37 3.66 2.16
C SER A 312 4.09 3.43 3.49
N ILE A 313 4.95 2.41 3.58
CA ILE A 313 5.79 2.14 4.76
C ILE A 313 6.79 3.27 5.00
N GLN A 314 7.45 3.74 3.94
CA GLN A 314 8.45 4.80 4.02
C GLN A 314 7.80 6.14 4.40
N VAL A 315 6.65 6.48 3.81
CA VAL A 315 5.89 7.68 4.18
C VAL A 315 5.35 7.57 5.61
N SER A 316 4.85 6.41 6.03
CA SER A 316 4.47 6.17 7.43
C SER A 316 5.68 6.34 8.37
N ARG A 317 6.84 5.82 7.97
CA ARG A 317 8.07 5.94 8.72
C ARG A 317 8.57 7.39 8.80
N ASP A 318 8.52 8.12 7.70
CA ASP A 318 8.90 9.53 7.65
C ASP A 318 7.97 10.36 8.54
N ARG A 319 6.67 10.05 8.57
CA ARG A 319 5.72 10.65 9.51
C ARG A 319 6.04 10.33 10.98
N GLN A 320 6.41 9.09 11.29
CA GLN A 320 6.82 8.72 12.65
C GLN A 320 8.06 9.48 13.09
N LEU A 321 9.08 9.51 12.23
CA LEU A 321 10.32 10.23 12.47
C LEU A 321 10.07 11.73 12.60
N ALA A 322 9.22 12.31 11.73
CA ALA A 322 8.84 13.71 11.79
C ALA A 322 8.15 14.02 13.11
N TYR A 323 7.20 13.19 13.52
CA TYR A 323 6.56 13.31 14.83
C TYR A 323 7.56 13.26 15.97
N PHE A 324 8.49 12.30 15.98
CA PHE A 324 9.51 12.24 17.03
C PHE A 324 10.40 13.47 17.02
N LEU A 325 11.01 13.82 15.88
CA LEU A 325 11.83 15.02 15.73
C LEU A 325 11.10 16.26 16.26
N VAL A 326 9.86 16.48 15.81
CA VAL A 326 8.99 17.60 16.22
C VAL A 326 8.71 17.55 17.72
N THR A 327 8.41 16.40 18.30
CA THR A 327 8.16 16.19 19.75
C THR A 327 9.40 16.52 20.58
N TYR A 328 10.58 16.10 20.14
CA TYR A 328 11.86 16.41 20.79
C TYR A 328 12.38 17.82 20.46
N GLY A 329 11.64 18.60 19.65
CA GLY A 329 12.01 19.96 19.27
C GLY A 329 13.19 20.03 18.30
N HIS A 330 13.28 19.08 17.38
CA HIS A 330 14.19 19.06 16.24
C HIS A 330 13.43 19.41 14.95
N THR A 331 14.14 19.94 13.96
CA THR A 331 13.62 20.11 12.61
C THR A 331 13.69 18.80 11.83
N TRP A 332 12.79 18.63 10.86
CA TRP A 332 12.85 17.53 9.90
C TRP A 332 14.09 17.66 9.00
N ASP A 333 14.32 18.85 8.46
CA ASP A 333 15.55 19.18 7.73
C ASP A 333 16.63 19.69 8.70
N PRO A 334 17.80 19.02 8.80
CA PRO A 334 18.91 19.46 9.64
C PRO A 334 19.40 20.89 9.34
N ASN A 335 19.19 21.38 8.12
CA ASN A 335 19.61 22.72 7.69
C ASN A 335 18.57 23.80 8.00
N GLN A 336 17.35 23.41 8.37
CA GLN A 336 16.29 24.35 8.72
C GLN A 336 16.55 24.96 10.10
N ARG A 337 16.30 26.27 10.23
CA ARG A 337 16.40 26.96 11.52
C ARG A 337 15.33 26.44 12.48
N LEU A 338 15.72 26.25 13.75
CA LEU A 338 14.79 25.89 14.81
C LEU A 338 13.77 27.01 15.02
N THR A 339 12.49 26.65 15.09
CA THR A 339 11.41 27.58 15.43
C THR A 339 11.36 27.80 16.95
N PRO A 340 10.69 28.86 17.43
CA PRO A 340 10.43 29.04 18.86
C PRO A 340 9.76 27.82 19.50
N ALA A 341 8.85 27.15 18.80
CA ALA A 341 8.20 25.92 19.25
C ALA A 341 9.20 24.76 19.46
N HIS A 342 10.21 24.63 18.59
CA HIS A 342 11.28 23.64 18.75
C HIS A 342 12.11 23.91 20.01
N LEU A 343 12.54 25.16 20.18
CA LEU A 343 13.31 25.58 21.36
C LEU A 343 12.52 25.38 22.65
N PHE A 344 11.23 25.71 22.63
CA PHE A 344 10.29 25.49 23.71
C PHE A 344 10.20 24.00 24.10
N ARG A 345 10.00 23.09 23.15
CA ARG A 345 9.92 21.65 23.43
C ARG A 345 11.23 21.09 23.98
N ARG A 346 12.38 21.55 23.47
CA ARG A 346 13.69 21.18 24.03
C ARG A 346 13.84 21.64 25.48
N ALA A 347 13.42 22.87 25.78
CA ALA A 347 13.43 23.40 27.14
C ALA A 347 12.49 22.60 28.06
N LEU A 348 11.29 22.27 27.58
CA LEU A 348 10.31 21.44 28.27
C LEU A 348 10.88 20.06 28.64
N ILE A 349 11.47 19.36 27.66
CA ILE A 349 12.05 18.03 27.88
C ILE A 349 13.26 18.11 28.82
N LYS A 350 14.12 19.11 28.65
CA LYS A 350 15.27 19.32 29.53
C LYS A 350 14.84 19.63 30.96
N GLY A 351 13.87 20.52 31.14
CA GLY A 351 13.44 21.03 32.44
C GLY A 351 12.49 20.10 33.21
N ARG A 352 11.51 19.49 32.53
CA ARG A 352 10.48 18.65 33.17
C ARG A 352 10.73 17.16 33.07
N HIS A 353 11.54 16.73 32.09
CA HIS A 353 11.82 15.31 31.83
C HIS A 353 13.33 14.97 31.89
N GLY A 354 14.15 15.84 32.50
CA GLY A 354 15.58 15.59 32.72
C GLY A 354 16.39 15.37 31.44
N GLY A 355 15.92 15.90 30.30
CA GLY A 355 16.55 15.70 28.99
C GLY A 355 16.31 14.32 28.38
N ARG A 356 15.50 13.46 29.03
CA ARG A 356 15.21 12.10 28.57
C ARG A 356 13.71 11.88 28.60
N LEU A 357 13.05 12.20 27.49
CA LEU A 357 11.70 11.72 27.23
C LEU A 357 11.82 10.34 26.57
N ARG A 358 11.15 9.30 27.09
CA ARG A 358 11.12 7.96 26.47
C ARG A 358 9.73 7.61 25.93
N LEU A 359 8.70 8.20 26.53
CA LEU A 359 7.29 7.98 26.23
C LEU A 359 6.88 6.51 26.37
N VAL A 360 7.64 5.64 27.07
CA VAL A 360 7.52 4.15 27.08
C VAL A 360 6.30 3.63 27.80
N GLU A 361 5.79 4.42 28.73
CA GLU A 361 4.64 4.04 29.53
C GLU A 361 3.58 5.12 29.39
N ASN A 362 2.31 4.72 29.48
CA ASN A 362 1.23 5.70 29.44
C ASN A 362 1.40 6.80 30.51
N GLY A 363 2.01 6.49 31.67
CA GLY A 363 2.29 7.47 32.71
C GLY A 363 3.27 8.58 32.25
N GLU A 364 4.34 8.21 31.54
CA GLU A 364 5.28 9.19 30.97
C GLU A 364 4.60 10.05 29.89
N LEU A 365 3.78 9.44 29.03
CA LEU A 365 3.02 10.15 28.02
C LEU A 365 2.00 11.12 28.64
N ILE A 366 1.24 10.70 29.64
CA ILE A 366 0.30 11.56 30.38
C ILE A 366 1.04 12.73 31.01
N ALA A 367 2.21 12.49 31.62
CA ALA A 367 3.03 13.55 32.20
C ALA A 367 3.56 14.53 31.14
N PHE A 368 3.97 14.02 29.98
CA PHE A 368 4.41 14.84 28.85
C PHE A 368 3.27 15.68 28.27
N LEU A 369 2.12 15.08 27.95
CA LEU A 369 0.94 15.78 27.42
C LEU A 369 0.45 16.85 28.38
N TYR A 370 0.42 16.57 29.68
CA TYR A 370 0.11 17.58 30.69
C TYR A 370 1.13 18.72 30.71
N SER A 371 2.43 18.40 30.67
CA SER A 371 3.47 19.45 30.69
C SER A 371 3.42 20.30 29.42
N PHE A 372 3.13 19.67 28.28
CA PHE A 372 2.88 20.34 27.01
C PHE A 372 1.66 21.27 27.09
N PHE A 373 0.54 20.80 27.66
CA PHE A 373 -0.65 21.61 27.91
C PHE A 373 -0.32 22.85 28.76
N ALA A 374 0.26 22.65 29.94
CA ALA A 374 0.49 23.72 30.91
C ALA A 374 1.38 24.84 30.35
N GLU A 375 2.39 24.46 29.57
CA GLU A 375 3.34 25.40 29.01
C GLU A 375 2.78 26.06 27.74
N THR A 376 1.97 25.35 26.94
CA THR A 376 1.23 25.93 25.81
C THR A 376 0.17 26.92 26.29
N LEU A 377 -0.51 26.61 27.40
CA LEU A 377 -1.44 27.52 28.07
C LEU A 377 -0.73 28.80 28.50
N ALA A 378 0.46 28.70 29.11
CA ALA A 378 1.24 29.85 29.52
C ALA A 378 1.67 30.71 28.30
N GLU A 379 2.04 30.10 27.19
CA GLU A 379 2.39 30.80 25.95
C GLU A 379 1.18 31.54 25.36
N PHE A 380 0.06 30.85 25.15
CA PHE A 380 -1.14 31.47 24.60
C PHE A 380 -1.68 32.57 25.50
N THR A 381 -1.62 32.40 26.82
CA THR A 381 -2.01 33.46 27.77
C THR A 381 -1.11 34.68 27.67
N ARG A 382 0.19 34.50 27.41
CA ARG A 382 1.16 35.60 27.25
C ARG A 382 0.98 36.35 25.93
N GLN A 383 0.70 35.62 24.85
CA GLN A 383 0.53 36.17 23.52
C GLN A 383 -0.85 36.80 23.29
N ALA A 384 -1.85 36.41 24.08
CA ALA A 384 -3.23 36.88 23.97
C ALA A 384 -3.35 38.41 24.21
N PRO A 385 -3.69 39.21 23.19
CA PRO A 385 -3.79 40.65 23.31
C PRO A 385 -5.06 41.11 24.03
N THR A 386 -6.13 40.30 23.99
CA THR A 386 -7.43 40.63 24.61
C THR A 386 -7.82 39.66 25.73
N ALA A 387 -8.79 40.07 26.56
CA ALA A 387 -9.37 39.21 27.59
C ALA A 387 -10.12 38.00 26.99
N VAL A 388 -10.73 38.18 25.82
CA VAL A 388 -11.39 37.09 25.08
C VAL A 388 -10.36 36.05 24.64
N ASP A 389 -9.23 36.50 24.09
CA ASP A 389 -8.14 35.58 23.68
C ASP A 389 -7.56 34.81 24.87
N LYS A 390 -7.45 35.46 26.04
CA LYS A 390 -7.01 34.81 27.28
C LYS A 390 -8.01 33.75 27.74
N SER A 391 -9.32 34.00 27.60
CA SER A 391 -10.34 33.00 27.93
C SER A 391 -10.30 31.78 27.01
N LYS A 392 -9.84 31.96 25.75
CA LYS A 392 -9.66 30.87 24.77
C LYS A 392 -8.32 30.13 24.90
N ALA A 393 -7.36 30.66 25.67
CA ALA A 393 -6.05 30.04 25.81
C ALA A 393 -6.11 28.60 26.35
N GLY A 394 -7.04 28.33 27.29
CA GLY A 394 -7.28 26.99 27.83
C GLY A 394 -7.71 25.97 26.77
N VAL A 395 -8.76 26.30 26.01
CA VAL A 395 -9.27 25.40 24.97
C VAL A 395 -8.28 25.25 23.80
N ASN A 396 -7.55 26.30 23.45
CA ASN A 396 -6.50 26.21 22.41
C ASN A 396 -5.34 25.32 22.85
N ALA A 397 -4.92 25.41 24.12
CA ALA A 397 -3.91 24.51 24.68
C ALA A 397 -4.42 23.06 24.74
N TRP A 398 -5.70 22.87 25.06
CA TRP A 398 -6.33 21.55 25.04
C TRP A 398 -6.38 20.95 23.64
N ARG A 399 -6.84 21.71 22.63
CA ARG A 399 -6.84 21.31 21.22
C ARG A 399 -5.44 20.88 20.76
N ALA A 400 -4.42 21.70 21.00
CA ALA A 400 -3.04 21.34 20.68
C ALA A 400 -2.55 20.07 21.39
N THR A 401 -3.05 19.81 22.61
CA THR A 401 -2.71 18.61 23.38
C THR A 401 -3.39 17.35 22.82
N VAL A 402 -4.65 17.46 22.42
CA VAL A 402 -5.40 16.37 21.76
C VAL A 402 -4.82 16.07 20.38
N ASP A 403 -4.43 17.09 19.61
CA ASP A 403 -3.75 16.91 18.33
C ASP A 403 -2.43 16.15 18.51
N MET A 404 -1.62 16.57 19.50
CA MET A 404 -0.37 15.88 19.84
C MET A 404 -0.61 14.41 20.22
N ALA A 405 -1.65 14.15 21.02
CA ALA A 405 -2.03 12.78 21.41
C ALA A 405 -2.50 11.95 20.21
N SER A 406 -3.31 12.52 19.32
CA SER A 406 -3.81 11.84 18.11
C SER A 406 -2.67 11.45 17.17
N VAL A 407 -1.74 12.38 16.92
CA VAL A 407 -0.56 12.07 16.11
C VAL A 407 0.29 10.99 16.80
N TYR A 408 0.50 11.07 18.11
CA TYR A 408 1.19 10.01 18.84
C TYR A 408 0.50 8.64 18.68
N PHE A 409 -0.82 8.59 18.80
CA PHE A 409 -1.57 7.35 18.63
C PHE A 409 -1.44 6.79 17.22
N GLY A 410 -1.54 7.62 16.18
CA GLY A 410 -1.36 7.14 14.80
C GLY A 410 0.07 6.66 14.51
N GLN A 411 1.07 7.41 14.99
CA GLN A 411 2.47 7.13 14.69
C GLN A 411 3.04 5.95 15.48
N VAL A 412 2.68 5.78 16.77
CA VAL A 412 3.24 4.72 17.62
C VAL A 412 2.47 3.40 17.50
N THR A 413 1.30 3.41 16.87
CA THR A 413 0.55 2.17 16.54
C THR A 413 0.93 1.58 15.19
N THR A 414 1.54 2.35 14.29
CA THR A 414 2.07 1.82 13.03
C THR A 414 3.47 1.25 13.26
N HIS A 415 3.76 0.01 12.84
CA HIS A 415 5.05 -0.64 13.08
C HIS A 415 5.73 -1.06 11.77
N SER A 416 6.93 -0.53 11.51
CA SER A 416 7.85 -1.11 10.53
C SER A 416 9.14 -1.56 11.23
N ARG A 417 9.55 -2.82 10.98
CA ARG A 417 10.82 -3.38 11.49
C ARG A 417 12.04 -2.90 10.69
N LEU A 418 11.84 -2.13 9.63
CA LEU A 418 12.89 -1.77 8.69
C LEU A 418 13.47 -0.38 9.00
N ASN A 419 14.76 -0.35 9.34
CA ASN A 419 15.54 0.88 9.47
C ASN A 419 16.27 1.13 8.14
N LEU A 420 15.63 1.82 7.19
CA LEU A 420 16.21 2.01 5.86
C LEU A 420 16.97 3.33 5.69
N THR A 421 16.75 4.35 6.53
CA THR A 421 17.21 5.72 6.21
C THR A 421 17.64 6.60 7.40
N GLU A 422 17.59 6.15 8.66
CA GLU A 422 17.77 7.06 9.79
C GLU A 422 19.25 7.41 10.07
N GLY A 423 19.60 8.69 9.84
CA GLY A 423 20.85 9.29 10.30
C GLY A 423 20.77 9.76 11.77
N PRO A 424 21.88 10.19 12.39
CA PRO A 424 21.85 10.74 13.75
C PRO A 424 21.05 12.05 13.84
N PRO A 425 20.23 12.27 14.90
CA PRO A 425 19.98 11.36 16.02
C PRO A 425 19.04 10.20 15.65
N ASN A 426 19.43 8.99 16.04
CA ASN A 426 18.69 7.76 15.75
C ASN A 426 17.66 7.47 16.84
N TYR A 427 16.41 7.87 16.60
CA TYR A 427 15.26 7.62 17.46
C TYR A 427 14.84 6.15 17.53
N LEU A 428 15.25 5.25 16.61
CA LEU A 428 15.01 3.80 16.78
C LEU A 428 15.80 3.15 17.91
N THR A 429 16.90 3.79 18.35
CA THR A 429 17.62 3.35 19.55
C THR A 429 16.91 3.77 20.84
N HIS A 430 15.96 4.69 20.77
CA HIS A 430 15.13 5.07 21.90
C HIS A 430 14.02 4.04 22.09
N THR A 431 13.96 3.46 23.28
CA THR A 431 12.83 2.64 23.69
C THR A 431 11.60 3.55 23.71
N PHE A 432 10.66 3.36 22.78
CA PHE A 432 9.28 3.87 22.84
C PHE A 432 8.36 2.71 23.31
N PRO A 433 7.13 2.94 23.81
CA PRO A 433 6.26 1.85 24.20
C PRO A 433 5.97 1.04 22.98
N ARG A 434 6.22 -0.24 23.11
CA ARG A 434 5.57 -1.26 22.34
C ARG A 434 4.38 -1.73 23.17
N ASN A 435 3.31 -0.94 23.13
CA ASN A 435 1.98 -1.21 23.69
C ASN A 435 1.87 -1.56 25.20
N LEU A 436 0.75 -1.15 25.78
CA LEU A 436 0.16 -1.94 26.86
C LEU A 436 -0.17 -3.31 26.27
N ILE A 437 0.61 -4.31 26.63
CA ILE A 437 0.29 -5.72 26.43
C ILE A 437 0.24 -6.13 24.94
N GLY A 438 1.33 -5.91 24.19
CA GLY A 438 1.76 -6.82 23.11
C GLY A 438 0.76 -7.31 22.06
N ARG A 439 -0.33 -6.59 21.76
CA ARG A 439 -1.33 -6.95 20.74
C ARG A 439 -1.97 -5.67 20.19
N LEU A 440 -1.43 -5.12 19.11
CA LEU A 440 -2.18 -4.19 18.28
C LEU A 440 -2.94 -5.03 17.26
N LEU A 441 -4.19 -5.34 17.57
CA LEU A 441 -5.20 -5.37 16.52
C LEU A 441 -5.42 -3.91 16.12
N HIS A 442 -5.57 -3.60 14.84
CA HIS A 442 -6.22 -2.36 14.39
C HIS A 442 -7.71 -2.41 14.76
N ASP A 443 -8.01 -2.51 16.05
CA ASP A 443 -9.34 -2.61 16.63
C ASP A 443 -9.70 -1.28 17.26
N CYS A 444 -10.73 -0.63 16.70
CA CYS A 444 -11.31 0.62 17.18
C CYS A 444 -11.52 0.65 18.71
N GLY A 445 -11.88 -0.49 19.31
CA GLY A 445 -12.09 -0.60 20.76
C GLY A 445 -10.82 -0.47 21.58
N VAL A 446 -9.69 -1.01 21.09
CA VAL A 446 -8.39 -0.90 21.76
C VAL A 446 -7.90 0.54 21.74
N HIS A 447 -8.05 1.22 20.58
CA HIS A 447 -7.76 2.64 20.45
C HIS A 447 -8.61 3.47 21.40
N ALA A 448 -9.93 3.25 21.42
CA ALA A 448 -10.85 3.96 22.30
C ALA A 448 -10.47 3.79 23.78
N VAL A 449 -10.14 2.56 24.22
CA VAL A 449 -9.71 2.31 25.61
C VAL A 449 -8.44 3.06 25.98
N ARG A 450 -7.43 3.00 25.11
CA ARG A 450 -6.15 3.66 25.37
C ARG A 450 -6.31 5.18 25.41
N SER A 451 -7.03 5.74 24.44
CA SER A 451 -7.32 7.18 24.35
C SER A 451 -8.12 7.65 25.55
N ALA A 452 -9.15 6.91 25.97
CA ALA A 452 -9.93 7.23 27.17
C ALA A 452 -9.04 7.32 28.41
N TYR A 453 -8.22 6.31 28.66
CA TYR A 453 -7.33 6.34 29.83
C TYR A 453 -6.39 7.55 29.81
N ILE A 454 -5.75 7.83 28.66
CA ILE A 454 -4.77 8.91 28.56
C ILE A 454 -5.44 10.28 28.67
N LEU A 455 -6.45 10.57 27.85
CA LEU A 455 -7.07 11.89 27.79
C LEU A 455 -7.81 12.22 29.09
N LEU A 456 -8.51 11.25 29.71
CA LEU A 456 -9.15 11.47 31.01
C LEU A 456 -8.13 11.67 32.13
N SER A 457 -6.99 10.95 32.10
CA SER A 457 -5.92 11.17 33.08
C SER A 457 -5.28 12.56 32.93
N VAL A 458 -5.10 13.04 31.69
CA VAL A 458 -4.60 14.39 31.44
C VAL A 458 -5.60 15.43 31.93
N LEU A 459 -6.90 15.30 31.60
CA LEU A 459 -7.95 16.23 32.06
C LEU A 459 -8.07 16.26 33.59
N ASN A 460 -8.05 15.11 34.25
CA ASN A 460 -8.05 15.05 35.73
C ASN A 460 -6.84 15.78 36.32
N ARG A 461 -5.65 15.63 35.71
CA ARG A 461 -4.45 16.33 36.14
C ARG A 461 -4.55 17.85 35.91
N ILE A 462 -5.13 18.28 34.78
CA ILE A 462 -5.42 19.68 34.50
C ILE A 462 -6.34 20.26 35.57
N ASN A 463 -7.47 19.60 35.85
CA ASN A 463 -8.41 20.06 36.87
C ASN A 463 -7.81 20.08 38.29
N GLY A 464 -6.96 19.11 38.61
CA GLY A 464 -6.27 19.05 39.90
C GLY A 464 -5.23 20.16 40.12
N VAL A 465 -4.55 20.62 39.06
CA VAL A 465 -3.49 21.66 39.18
C VAL A 465 -4.00 23.06 38.87
N HIS A 466 -4.95 23.20 37.95
CA HIS A 466 -5.46 24.50 37.48
C HIS A 466 -6.87 24.82 38.01
N ALA A 467 -7.25 24.31 39.19
CA ALA A 467 -8.52 24.60 39.87
C ALA A 467 -9.74 24.44 38.94
N GLU A 468 -9.98 23.21 38.49
CA GLU A 468 -11.12 22.85 37.62
C GLU A 468 -11.19 23.63 36.29
N LEU A 469 -10.03 24.00 35.73
CA LEU A 469 -9.95 24.75 34.46
C LEU A 469 -10.77 24.14 33.32
N ALA A 470 -10.78 22.81 33.17
CA ALA A 470 -11.58 22.13 32.14
C ALA A 470 -13.07 22.03 32.51
N GLY A 471 -13.41 22.21 33.79
CA GLY A 471 -14.74 22.00 34.34
C GLY A 471 -15.11 20.52 34.48
N PRO A 472 -16.41 20.21 34.70
CA PRO A 472 -16.90 18.84 34.83
C PRO A 472 -16.60 18.01 33.58
N ILE A 473 -16.13 16.77 33.77
CA ILE A 473 -15.76 15.86 32.68
C ILE A 473 -16.83 14.75 32.58
N ARG A 474 -17.38 14.54 31.39
CA ARG A 474 -18.30 13.44 31.07
C ARG A 474 -17.77 12.68 29.87
N ALA A 475 -17.54 11.39 30.03
CA ALA A 475 -16.96 10.57 28.98
C ALA A 475 -17.89 9.40 28.64
N ARG A 476 -18.04 9.10 27.35
CA ARG A 476 -18.93 8.04 26.86
C ARG A 476 -18.23 7.17 25.82
N TRP A 477 -18.44 5.87 25.91
CA TRP A 477 -18.27 4.95 24.79
C TRP A 477 -19.40 5.21 23.81
N VAL A 478 -19.08 5.20 22.52
CA VAL A 478 -20.08 5.36 21.45
C VAL A 478 -19.97 4.16 20.52
N ARG A 479 -21.01 3.32 20.52
CA ARG A 479 -21.10 2.15 19.66
C ARG A 479 -21.81 2.52 18.37
N LEU A 480 -21.14 2.24 17.26
CA LEU A 480 -21.62 2.41 15.88
C LEU A 480 -21.52 1.05 15.16
N PRO A 481 -22.13 0.86 13.97
CA PRO A 481 -21.99 -0.37 13.20
C PRO A 481 -20.52 -0.72 13.01
N LEU A 482 -20.11 -1.91 13.45
CA LEU A 482 -18.73 -2.42 13.38
C LEU A 482 -17.64 -1.52 14.01
N HIS A 483 -18.01 -0.46 14.73
CA HIS A 483 -17.07 0.53 15.26
C HIS A 483 -17.35 0.93 16.71
N VAL A 484 -16.31 1.34 17.43
CA VAL A 484 -16.41 1.95 18.75
C VAL A 484 -15.60 3.24 18.74
N GLY A 485 -16.29 4.35 19.00
CA GLY A 485 -15.69 5.64 19.27
C GLY A 485 -15.75 6.02 20.74
N MET A 486 -15.24 7.21 21.02
CA MET A 486 -15.30 7.85 22.31
C MET A 486 -15.73 9.30 22.16
N LEU A 487 -16.50 9.77 23.13
CA LEU A 487 -16.87 11.16 23.31
C LEU A 487 -16.43 11.62 24.71
N ILE A 488 -15.71 12.73 24.81
CA ILE A 488 -15.40 13.40 26.08
C ILE A 488 -15.96 14.83 26.02
N GLN A 489 -16.93 15.11 26.86
CA GLN A 489 -17.46 16.46 27.07
C GLN A 489 -16.80 17.07 28.32
N THR A 490 -16.40 18.33 28.21
CA THR A 490 -15.89 19.15 29.31
C THR A 490 -16.75 20.40 29.46
N GLY A 491 -16.75 21.01 30.65
CA GLY A 491 -17.49 22.26 30.88
C GLY A 491 -16.94 23.43 30.07
N ASN A 492 -15.61 23.56 29.98
CA ASN A 492 -14.96 24.77 29.47
C ASN A 492 -14.17 24.57 28.16
N PHE A 493 -13.80 23.33 27.80
CA PHE A 493 -13.03 23.06 26.58
C PHE A 493 -13.88 22.50 25.44
N GLY A 494 -15.18 22.29 25.64
CA GLY A 494 -16.07 21.69 24.64
C GLY A 494 -15.99 20.17 24.62
N VAL A 495 -16.05 19.61 23.41
CA VAL A 495 -16.22 18.18 23.15
C VAL A 495 -15.02 17.64 22.36
N VAL A 496 -14.54 16.48 22.80
CA VAL A 496 -13.59 15.66 22.07
C VAL A 496 -14.32 14.45 21.51
N VAL A 497 -14.28 14.27 20.19
CA VAL A 497 -14.73 13.05 19.51
C VAL A 497 -13.51 12.27 19.06
N GLN A 498 -13.51 10.96 19.24
CA GLN A 498 -12.41 10.10 18.83
C GLN A 498 -12.91 8.85 18.10
N HIS A 499 -12.27 8.57 16.97
CA HIS A 499 -12.42 7.36 16.16
C HIS A 499 -11.03 6.85 15.78
N ASN A 500 -10.72 5.61 16.17
CA ASN A 500 -9.39 5.01 15.99
C ASN A 500 -8.25 5.88 16.56
N GLU A 501 -7.24 6.22 15.79
CA GLU A 501 -6.14 7.08 16.21
C GLU A 501 -6.47 8.57 16.19
N TYR A 502 -7.56 8.97 15.54
CA TYR A 502 -7.91 10.37 15.32
C TYR A 502 -8.87 10.87 16.39
N ALA A 503 -8.54 12.02 16.98
CA ALA A 503 -9.46 12.77 17.83
C ALA A 503 -9.55 14.23 17.37
N SER A 504 -10.74 14.80 17.43
CA SER A 504 -11.03 16.19 17.09
C SER A 504 -11.62 16.92 18.30
N VAL A 505 -11.37 18.22 18.39
CA VAL A 505 -11.87 19.08 19.47
C VAL A 505 -12.76 20.18 18.90
N THR A 506 -14.04 20.11 19.22
CA THR A 506 -15.04 21.14 18.95
C THR A 506 -15.24 21.96 20.22
N ASP A 507 -14.87 23.25 20.21
CA ASP A 507 -14.99 24.09 21.41
C ASP A 507 -16.44 24.52 21.67
N ASN A 508 -16.70 25.15 22.82
CA ASN A 508 -18.07 25.52 23.22
C ASN A 508 -18.74 26.56 22.29
N ASP A 509 -17.96 27.47 21.69
CA ASP A 509 -18.50 28.48 20.78
C ASP A 509 -18.93 27.81 19.46
N GLU A 510 -18.07 26.92 18.96
CA GLU A 510 -18.31 26.11 17.77
C GLU A 510 -19.48 25.14 17.99
N LEU A 511 -19.51 24.42 19.11
CA LEU A 511 -20.61 23.53 19.49
C LEU A 511 -21.95 24.26 19.54
N SER A 512 -21.98 25.50 20.04
CA SER A 512 -23.21 26.31 20.10
C SER A 512 -23.71 26.66 18.69
N SER A 513 -22.79 26.95 17.77
CA SER A 513 -23.10 27.24 16.38
C SER A 513 -23.63 26.00 15.65
N ILE A 514 -22.94 24.86 15.81
CA ILE A 514 -23.34 23.56 15.24
C ILE A 514 -24.68 23.10 15.82
N ARG A 515 -24.89 23.26 17.13
CA ARG A 515 -26.16 22.94 17.79
C ARG A 515 -27.31 23.77 17.22
N THR A 516 -27.09 25.07 17.01
CA THR A 516 -28.11 25.94 16.42
C THR A 516 -28.49 25.46 15.01
N ALA A 517 -27.52 25.00 14.21
CA ALA A 517 -27.78 24.43 12.90
C ALA A 517 -28.56 23.11 13.00
N TRP A 518 -28.14 22.23 13.91
CA TRP A 518 -28.79 20.94 14.18
C TRP A 518 -30.26 21.14 14.60
N GLU A 519 -30.56 22.10 15.48
CA GLU A 519 -31.91 22.41 15.96
C GLU A 519 -32.86 22.96 14.87
N ARG A 520 -32.34 23.51 13.75
CA ARG A 520 -33.18 24.04 12.66
C ARG A 520 -33.90 22.96 11.84
N GLN A 521 -33.41 21.73 11.86
CA GLN A 521 -33.99 20.60 11.13
C GLN A 521 -34.42 19.51 12.11
N PRO A 522 -35.46 19.74 12.94
CA PRO A 522 -35.91 18.76 13.92
C PRO A 522 -36.38 17.48 13.22
N HIS A 523 -36.03 16.32 13.81
CA HIS A 523 -36.43 15.01 13.31
C HIS A 523 -37.49 14.39 14.22
N GLU A 524 -38.47 13.65 13.67
CA GLU A 524 -39.59 13.09 14.45
C GLU A 524 -39.15 12.16 15.59
N SER A 525 -37.96 11.57 15.49
CA SER A 525 -37.38 10.68 16.48
C SER A 525 -36.56 11.40 17.57
N ASP A 526 -36.55 12.73 17.59
CA ASP A 526 -35.79 13.50 18.57
C ASP A 526 -36.42 13.40 19.96
N PRO A 527 -35.62 13.21 21.03
CA PRO A 527 -36.15 13.18 22.39
C PRO A 527 -36.72 14.54 22.81
N SER A 528 -37.87 14.52 23.48
CA SER A 528 -38.48 15.72 24.07
C SER A 528 -37.78 16.18 25.35
N ASP A 529 -37.10 15.27 26.06
CA ASP A 529 -36.33 15.62 27.26
C ASP A 529 -35.05 16.37 26.87
N PRO A 530 -34.76 17.55 27.47
CA PRO A 530 -33.58 18.36 27.10
C PRO A 530 -32.23 17.67 27.30
N ASN A 531 -32.11 16.78 28.30
CA ASN A 531 -30.86 16.04 28.53
C ASN A 531 -30.69 14.96 27.47
N ASP A 532 -31.76 14.25 27.12
CA ASP A 532 -31.75 13.27 26.05
C ASP A 532 -31.53 13.89 24.66
N ALA A 533 -32.07 15.08 24.42
CA ALA A 533 -31.84 15.86 23.20
C ALA A 533 -30.37 16.32 23.12
N THR A 534 -29.79 16.79 24.22
CA THR A 534 -28.37 17.15 24.28
C THR A 534 -27.48 15.92 24.06
N LEU A 535 -27.87 14.76 24.62
CA LEU A 535 -27.17 13.51 24.35
C LEU A 535 -27.27 13.11 22.88
N LYS A 536 -28.46 13.21 22.28
CA LYS A 536 -28.69 12.92 20.86
C LYS A 536 -27.85 13.82 19.96
N PHE A 537 -27.75 15.12 20.28
CA PHE A 537 -26.89 16.06 19.58
C PHE A 537 -25.41 15.60 19.60
N HIS A 538 -24.87 15.22 20.76
CA HIS A 538 -23.50 14.73 20.84
C HIS A 538 -23.31 13.36 20.15
N GLU A 539 -24.32 12.50 20.17
CA GLU A 539 -24.33 11.24 19.43
C GLU A 539 -24.27 11.49 17.92
N ASP A 540 -25.06 12.44 17.41
CA ASP A 540 -25.05 12.84 16.00
C ASP A 540 -23.71 13.47 15.60
N LEU A 541 -23.17 14.35 16.45
CA LEU A 541 -21.85 14.94 16.26
C LEU A 541 -20.75 13.88 16.19
N THR A 542 -20.82 12.89 17.09
CA THR A 542 -19.85 11.78 17.11
C THR A 542 -19.98 10.94 15.86
N ALA A 543 -21.19 10.55 15.49
CA ALA A 543 -21.41 9.72 14.31
C ALA A 543 -21.01 10.41 13.00
N ASN A 544 -21.26 11.72 12.88
CA ASN A 544 -20.83 12.52 11.73
C ASN A 544 -19.30 12.54 11.60
N GLY A 545 -18.57 12.52 12.71
CA GLY A 545 -17.11 12.39 12.73
C GLY A 545 -16.59 11.01 12.30
N PHE A 546 -17.45 9.98 12.26
CA PHE A 546 -17.08 8.64 11.81
C PHE A 546 -17.40 8.41 10.32
N SER A 547 -18.66 8.61 9.94
CA SER A 547 -19.10 8.58 8.54
C SER A 547 -20.19 9.63 8.39
N SER A 548 -19.82 10.72 7.75
CA SER A 548 -20.71 11.86 7.54
C SER A 548 -21.80 11.52 6.52
N ASP A 549 -22.92 12.24 6.50
CA ASP A 549 -24.08 11.99 5.61
C ASP A 549 -24.70 10.58 5.67
N LEU A 550 -24.37 9.77 6.68
CA LEU A 550 -24.86 8.41 6.81
C LEU A 550 -25.62 8.23 8.12
N ASP A 551 -26.90 7.87 8.03
CA ASP A 551 -27.65 7.50 9.22
C ASP A 551 -27.16 6.14 9.74
N MET A 552 -26.90 6.10 11.03
CA MET A 552 -26.32 4.94 11.71
C MET A 552 -27.07 4.67 13.01
N PRO A 553 -27.26 3.39 13.39
CA PRO A 553 -27.66 3.09 14.75
C PRO A 553 -26.52 3.45 15.71
N ILE A 554 -26.89 4.07 16.83
CA ILE A 554 -25.96 4.53 17.83
C ILE A 554 -26.43 4.13 19.22
N SER A 555 -25.47 3.73 20.06
CA SER A 555 -25.68 3.55 21.49
C SER A 555 -24.50 4.14 22.24
N SER A 556 -24.75 5.07 23.14
CA SER A 556 -23.71 5.65 23.99
C SER A 556 -23.84 5.22 25.45
N MET A 557 -22.71 4.99 26.11
CA MET A 557 -22.66 4.51 27.49
C MET A 557 -21.58 5.25 28.29
N PRO A 558 -21.81 5.68 29.54
CA PRO A 558 -20.78 6.33 30.36
C PRO A 558 -19.54 5.46 30.50
N ILE A 559 -18.35 6.04 30.29
CA ILE A 559 -17.07 5.35 30.50
C ILE A 559 -16.87 5.09 31.99
N LEU A 560 -17.03 6.12 32.80
CA LEU A 560 -16.92 6.05 34.26
C LEU A 560 -18.18 6.60 34.88
N GLU A 561 -18.57 6.03 36.02
CA GLU A 561 -19.58 6.64 36.88
C GLU A 561 -19.00 7.87 37.59
N ALA A 562 -19.88 8.76 38.06
CA ALA A 562 -19.44 9.96 38.78
C ALA A 562 -18.59 9.58 40.01
N GLY A 563 -17.38 10.12 40.09
CA GLY A 563 -16.44 9.87 41.19
C GLY A 563 -15.59 8.60 41.07
N GLU A 564 -15.78 7.77 40.04
CA GLU A 564 -14.87 6.64 39.80
C GLU A 564 -13.47 7.12 39.38
N PRO A 565 -12.39 6.50 39.91
CA PRO A 565 -11.03 6.89 39.56
C PRO A 565 -10.69 6.50 38.12
N VAL A 566 -9.94 7.36 37.42
CA VAL A 566 -9.40 7.03 36.10
C VAL A 566 -8.16 6.14 36.27
N THR A 567 -8.32 4.83 36.08
CA THR A 567 -7.25 3.84 36.11
C THR A 567 -7.35 2.94 34.89
N THR A 568 -6.28 2.27 34.50
CA THR A 568 -6.32 1.29 33.40
C THR A 568 -7.36 0.20 33.65
N HIS A 569 -7.50 -0.25 34.91
CA HIS A 569 -8.44 -1.28 35.31
C HIS A 569 -9.91 -0.82 35.19
N THR A 570 -10.24 0.38 35.68
CA THR A 570 -11.61 0.91 35.63
C THR A 570 -12.08 1.17 34.20
N ILE A 571 -11.22 1.76 33.36
CA ILE A 571 -11.52 1.99 31.93
C ILE A 571 -11.72 0.66 31.20
N TRP A 572 -10.81 -0.32 31.38
CA TRP A 572 -10.92 -1.63 30.72
C TRP A 572 -12.16 -2.41 31.16
N ASN A 573 -12.44 -2.44 32.47
CA ASN A 573 -13.63 -3.10 33.00
C ASN A 573 -14.91 -2.47 32.47
N SER A 574 -14.94 -1.14 32.36
CA SER A 574 -16.06 -0.42 31.75
C SER A 574 -16.29 -0.88 30.31
N TYR A 575 -15.24 -0.90 29.49
CA TYR A 575 -15.32 -1.37 28.10
C TYR A 575 -15.80 -2.83 28.00
N GLN A 576 -15.22 -3.74 28.79
CA GLN A 576 -15.61 -5.16 28.80
C GLN A 576 -17.06 -5.38 29.22
N LYS A 577 -17.55 -4.63 30.22
CA LYS A 577 -18.91 -4.80 30.73
C LYS A 577 -19.96 -4.11 29.88
N LYS A 578 -19.64 -2.93 29.34
CA LYS A 578 -20.61 -2.05 28.67
C LYS A 578 -20.58 -2.23 27.15
N VAL A 579 -19.40 -2.34 26.53
CA VAL A 579 -19.25 -2.33 25.07
C VAL A 579 -19.20 -3.72 24.46
N VAL A 580 -18.37 -4.63 24.99
CA VAL A 580 -18.18 -5.98 24.41
C VAL A 580 -19.49 -6.78 24.25
N PRO A 581 -20.42 -6.81 25.22
CA PRO A 581 -21.69 -7.52 25.05
C PRO A 581 -22.76 -6.71 24.30
N SER A 582 -22.49 -5.44 23.99
CA SER A 582 -23.48 -4.56 23.36
C SER A 582 -23.73 -4.94 21.90
N GLN A 583 -25.00 -4.94 21.52
CA GLN A 583 -25.46 -5.12 20.15
C GLN A 583 -26.28 -3.89 19.76
N LEU A 584 -26.27 -3.54 18.48
CA LEU A 584 -27.11 -2.47 17.93
C LEU A 584 -28.40 -3.02 17.32
N PHE A 585 -28.28 -4.15 16.62
CA PHE A 585 -29.37 -4.76 15.89
C PHE A 585 -30.05 -5.90 16.66
N THR A 586 -31.32 -6.12 16.36
CA THR A 586 -32.08 -7.28 16.84
C THR A 586 -31.67 -8.55 16.09
N ARG A 587 -32.17 -9.72 16.56
CA ARG A 587 -31.92 -11.01 15.91
C ARG A 587 -32.43 -11.08 14.46
N LEU A 588 -33.32 -10.18 14.04
CA LEU A 588 -33.84 -10.12 12.67
C LEU A 588 -32.71 -9.90 11.64
N VAL A 589 -31.73 -9.08 11.98
CA VAL A 589 -30.58 -8.78 11.11
C VAL A 589 -29.61 -9.97 11.00
N GLY A 590 -29.65 -10.91 11.96
CA GLY A 590 -28.85 -12.13 11.96
C GLY A 590 -29.51 -13.34 11.28
N ALA A 591 -30.77 -13.22 10.85
CA ALA A 591 -31.52 -14.32 10.24
C ALA A 591 -31.37 -14.30 8.71
N SER A 592 -30.75 -15.33 8.13
CA SER A 592 -30.39 -15.39 6.69
C SER A 592 -31.57 -15.34 5.73
N ASN A 593 -32.79 -15.58 6.22
CA ASN A 593 -34.04 -15.53 5.46
C ASN A 593 -34.79 -14.20 5.61
N ALA A 594 -34.31 -13.27 6.44
CA ALA A 594 -34.92 -11.95 6.60
C ALA A 594 -34.44 -10.99 5.50
N PRO A 595 -35.32 -10.16 4.91
CA PRO A 595 -34.91 -9.11 3.97
C PRO A 595 -33.85 -8.15 4.52
N GLN A 596 -33.77 -8.04 5.85
CA GLN A 596 -32.90 -7.13 6.57
C GLN A 596 -31.62 -7.82 7.08
N TYR A 597 -31.35 -9.04 6.60
CA TYR A 597 -30.15 -9.81 6.90
C TYR A 597 -28.88 -9.02 6.56
N GLN A 598 -27.88 -9.11 7.44
CA GLN A 598 -26.53 -8.57 7.22
C GLN A 598 -26.44 -7.04 7.07
N PHE A 599 -27.26 -6.29 7.79
CA PHE A 599 -27.17 -4.82 7.84
C PHE A 599 -25.77 -4.31 8.22
N ASP A 600 -25.08 -4.98 9.15
CA ASP A 600 -23.66 -4.72 9.47
C ASP A 600 -22.73 -4.89 8.24
N VAL A 601 -22.97 -5.90 7.39
CA VAL A 601 -22.17 -6.14 6.17
C VAL A 601 -22.44 -5.06 5.12
N ARG A 602 -23.66 -4.51 5.07
CA ARG A 602 -23.98 -3.38 4.18
C ARG A 602 -23.20 -2.12 4.59
N TYR A 603 -23.09 -1.85 5.89
CA TYR A 603 -22.20 -0.79 6.39
C TYR A 603 -20.74 -1.06 6.05
N LEU A 604 -20.25 -2.30 6.24
CA LEU A 604 -18.88 -2.67 5.87
C LEU A 604 -18.60 -2.44 4.38
N ARG A 605 -19.52 -2.88 3.51
CA ARG A 605 -19.40 -2.72 2.05
C ARG A 605 -19.40 -1.26 1.63
N LEU A 606 -20.17 -0.41 2.31
CA LEU A 606 -20.13 1.03 2.10
C LEU A 606 -18.78 1.61 2.52
N SER A 607 -18.24 1.23 3.68
CA SER A 607 -16.90 1.64 4.11
C SER A 607 -15.80 1.18 3.14
N GLU A 608 -15.93 -0.02 2.56
CA GLU A 608 -15.02 -0.49 1.50
C GLU A 608 -15.12 0.37 0.23
N LEU A 609 -16.33 0.76 -0.17
CA LEU A 609 -16.55 1.65 -1.31
C LEU A 609 -15.98 3.05 -1.06
N GLU A 610 -16.19 3.61 0.14
CA GLU A 610 -15.59 4.88 0.56
C GLU A 610 -14.06 4.82 0.55
N ARG A 611 -13.48 3.71 1.01
CA ARG A 611 -12.03 3.46 0.97
C ARG A 611 -11.51 3.45 -0.47
N GLU A 612 -12.19 2.76 -1.38
CA GLU A 612 -11.81 2.71 -2.80
C GLU A 612 -11.91 4.09 -3.46
N TRP A 613 -12.99 4.82 -3.18
CA TRP A 613 -13.17 6.20 -3.63
C TRP A 613 -12.08 7.12 -3.09
N TYR A 614 -11.78 7.05 -1.79
CA TYR A 614 -10.70 7.81 -1.16
C TYR A 614 -9.36 7.54 -1.84
N ASN A 615 -9.00 6.26 -1.99
CA ASN A 615 -7.72 5.87 -2.60
C ASN A 615 -7.62 6.32 -4.07
N ARG A 616 -8.73 6.31 -4.81
CA ARG A 616 -8.75 6.67 -6.22
C ARG A 616 -8.78 8.18 -6.47
N HIS A 617 -9.60 8.91 -5.71
CA HIS A 617 -9.92 10.31 -5.97
C HIS A 617 -9.20 11.24 -4.99
N VAL A 618 -9.34 11.02 -3.69
CA VAL A 618 -8.78 11.89 -2.65
C VAL A 618 -7.25 11.85 -2.63
N LEU A 619 -6.64 10.67 -2.71
CA LEU A 619 -5.17 10.58 -2.72
C LEU A 619 -4.55 11.22 -3.94
N ARG A 620 -5.15 11.02 -5.12
CA ARG A 620 -4.70 11.66 -6.35
C ARG A 620 -4.85 13.18 -6.28
N PHE A 621 -6.00 13.65 -5.81
CA PHE A 621 -6.25 15.07 -5.55
C PHE A 621 -5.17 15.67 -4.64
N TRP A 622 -4.94 15.04 -3.48
CA TRP A 622 -4.03 15.57 -2.47
C TRP A 622 -2.56 15.45 -2.85
N ASN A 623 -2.11 14.24 -3.23
CA ASN A 623 -0.70 13.93 -3.43
C ASN A 623 -0.19 14.29 -4.84
N THR A 624 -1.08 14.54 -5.80
CA THR A 624 -0.68 14.81 -7.19
C THR A 624 -1.22 16.14 -7.69
N GLU A 625 -2.55 16.34 -7.68
CA GLU A 625 -3.15 17.53 -8.31
C GLU A 625 -2.87 18.81 -7.53
N CYS A 626 -3.14 18.83 -6.22
CA CYS A 626 -2.85 19.97 -5.35
C CYS A 626 -1.36 20.34 -5.35
N PHE A 627 -0.48 19.33 -5.37
CA PHE A 627 0.96 19.55 -5.42
C PHE A 627 1.41 20.18 -6.73
N ALA A 628 0.93 19.68 -7.88
CA ALA A 628 1.24 20.25 -9.19
C ALA A 628 0.72 21.70 -9.32
N ILE A 629 -0.48 21.96 -8.81
CA ILE A 629 -1.06 23.32 -8.75
C ILE A 629 -0.18 24.23 -7.88
N TRP A 630 0.29 23.75 -6.72
CA TRP A 630 1.20 24.50 -5.85
C TRP A 630 2.58 24.74 -6.46
N GLU A 631 3.19 23.76 -7.14
CA GLU A 631 4.50 23.96 -7.77
C GLU A 631 4.47 25.06 -8.82
N SER A 632 3.38 25.14 -9.59
CA SER A 632 3.17 26.24 -10.54
C SER A 632 3.12 27.61 -9.82
N TRP A 633 2.51 27.65 -8.64
CA TRP A 633 2.36 28.84 -7.79
C TRP A 633 3.66 29.26 -7.09
N ALA A 634 4.40 28.30 -6.53
CA ALA A 634 5.59 28.55 -5.71
C ALA A 634 6.68 29.30 -6.48
N SER A 635 6.79 29.06 -7.80
CA SER A 635 7.69 29.79 -8.69
C SER A 635 7.39 31.30 -8.75
N VAL A 636 6.12 31.68 -8.58
CA VAL A 636 5.65 33.06 -8.58
C VAL A 636 5.98 33.74 -7.24
N LEU A 637 5.79 33.03 -6.12
CA LEU A 637 6.06 33.53 -4.76
C LEU A 637 7.55 33.82 -4.51
N THR A 638 8.44 33.11 -5.18
CA THR A 638 9.89 33.25 -5.06
C THR A 638 10.48 34.28 -6.02
N SER A 639 9.66 34.84 -6.93
CA SER A 639 10.08 35.88 -7.86
C SER A 639 10.18 37.25 -7.19
N THR A 640 11.37 37.86 -7.23
CA THR A 640 11.65 39.17 -6.62
C THR A 640 11.08 40.38 -7.37
N LYS A 641 10.38 40.17 -8.51
CA LYS A 641 9.99 41.25 -9.44
C LYS A 641 8.50 41.29 -9.83
N ILE A 642 7.63 40.57 -9.13
CA ILE A 642 6.21 40.53 -9.51
C ILE A 642 5.44 41.79 -9.07
N SER A 643 4.66 42.37 -9.98
CA SER A 643 3.77 43.48 -9.63
C SER A 643 2.52 43.02 -8.87
N ASP A 644 1.86 43.93 -8.15
CA ASP A 644 0.67 43.57 -7.36
C ASP A 644 -0.49 43.03 -8.21
N LYS A 645 -0.65 43.58 -9.42
CA LYS A 645 -1.66 43.14 -10.38
C LYS A 645 -1.34 41.74 -10.92
N GLU A 646 -0.08 41.45 -11.18
CA GLU A 646 0.35 40.12 -11.62
C GLU A 646 0.17 39.11 -10.50
N TYR A 647 0.55 39.44 -9.27
CA TYR A 647 0.35 38.58 -8.10
C TYR A 647 -1.14 38.20 -7.94
N GLU A 648 -2.05 39.16 -8.03
CA GLU A 648 -3.48 38.90 -7.86
C GLU A 648 -4.05 38.04 -8.99
N LYS A 649 -3.66 38.30 -10.25
CA LYS A 649 -4.04 37.46 -11.40
C LYS A 649 -3.60 36.01 -11.19
N HIS A 650 -2.35 35.85 -10.78
CA HIS A 650 -1.76 34.58 -10.47
C HIS A 650 -2.58 33.92 -9.32
N LYS A 651 -2.90 34.65 -8.25
CA LYS A 651 -3.57 34.12 -7.06
C LYS A 651 -4.95 33.58 -7.41
N GLN A 652 -5.67 34.31 -8.25
CA GLN A 652 -6.96 33.87 -8.79
C GLN A 652 -6.85 32.59 -9.61
N ALA A 653 -5.80 32.44 -10.43
CA ALA A 653 -5.58 31.22 -11.22
C ALA A 653 -5.27 30.01 -10.31
N TYR A 654 -4.48 30.21 -9.25
CA TYR A 654 -4.20 29.19 -8.24
C TYR A 654 -5.47 28.76 -7.48
N MET A 655 -6.25 29.72 -7.00
CA MET A 655 -7.55 29.45 -6.36
C MET A 655 -8.50 28.70 -7.29
N LYS A 656 -8.58 29.14 -8.55
CA LYS A 656 -9.42 28.48 -9.56
C LYS A 656 -8.99 27.03 -9.79
N GLY A 657 -7.69 26.77 -9.94
CA GLY A 657 -7.18 25.40 -10.13
C GLY A 657 -7.49 24.48 -8.95
N LEU A 658 -7.34 24.98 -7.73
CA LEU A 658 -7.69 24.23 -6.51
C LEU A 658 -9.20 23.96 -6.40
N ASN A 659 -10.05 24.96 -6.69
CA ASN A 659 -11.51 24.78 -6.71
C ASN A 659 -11.93 23.75 -7.76
N GLU A 660 -11.45 23.86 -9.00
CA GLU A 660 -11.78 22.88 -10.04
C GLU A 660 -11.33 21.46 -9.69
N ALA A 661 -10.23 21.30 -8.94
CA ALA A 661 -9.77 20.01 -8.44
C ALA A 661 -10.64 19.49 -7.29
N LEU A 662 -11.08 20.37 -6.40
CA LEU A 662 -12.00 20.05 -5.31
C LEU A 662 -13.37 19.62 -5.87
N ASP A 663 -13.93 20.37 -6.81
CA ASP A 663 -15.21 20.08 -7.47
C ASP A 663 -15.23 18.66 -8.05
N ARG A 664 -14.13 18.21 -8.69
CA ARG A 664 -14.03 16.84 -9.22
C ARG A 664 -14.11 15.76 -8.15
N VAL A 665 -13.53 16.01 -6.97
CA VAL A 665 -13.58 15.07 -5.85
C VAL A 665 -15.00 15.04 -5.28
N GLU A 666 -15.61 16.20 -5.07
CA GLU A 666 -16.98 16.34 -4.57
C GLU A 666 -18.00 15.71 -5.54
N ASP A 667 -17.93 16.01 -6.83
CA ASP A 667 -18.77 15.41 -7.88
C ASP A 667 -18.69 13.88 -7.88
N SER A 668 -17.47 13.34 -7.70
CA SER A 668 -17.28 11.89 -7.66
C SER A 668 -17.89 11.25 -6.41
N TYR A 669 -17.87 11.96 -5.28
CA TYR A 669 -18.51 11.52 -4.03
C TYR A 669 -20.03 11.53 -4.18
N GLU A 670 -20.60 12.61 -4.71
CA GLU A 670 -22.04 12.76 -4.94
C GLU A 670 -22.59 11.74 -5.94
N GLN A 671 -21.78 11.31 -6.92
CA GLN A 671 -22.20 10.31 -7.90
C GLN A 671 -22.06 8.86 -7.40
N GLN A 672 -21.00 8.55 -6.64
CA GLN A 672 -20.63 7.17 -6.32
C GLN A 672 -21.00 6.76 -4.88
N ILE A 673 -20.79 7.66 -3.91
CA ILE A 673 -20.91 7.36 -2.48
C ILE A 673 -22.26 7.81 -1.93
N ARG A 674 -22.65 9.06 -2.20
CA ARG A 674 -23.88 9.66 -1.64
C ARG A 674 -25.14 8.80 -1.88
N PRO A 675 -25.42 8.29 -3.10
CA PRO A 675 -26.63 7.51 -3.34
C PRO A 675 -26.65 6.20 -2.54
N LYS A 676 -25.48 5.63 -2.22
CA LYS A 676 -25.36 4.42 -1.41
C LYS A 676 -25.54 4.68 0.08
N LYS A 677 -25.12 5.86 0.55
CA LYS A 677 -25.43 6.34 1.91
C LYS A 677 -26.92 6.57 2.09
N ASP A 678 -27.55 7.24 1.12
CA ASP A 678 -28.99 7.52 1.15
C ASP A 678 -29.80 6.22 1.12
N GLU A 679 -29.48 5.27 0.22
CA GLU A 679 -30.12 3.95 0.14
C GLU A 679 -30.06 3.18 1.47
N LEU A 680 -28.91 3.21 2.15
CA LEU A 680 -28.72 2.52 3.42
C LEU A 680 -29.44 3.23 4.57
N SER A 681 -29.42 4.56 4.58
CA SER A 681 -30.10 5.40 5.57
C SER A 681 -31.62 5.21 5.50
N ASP A 682 -32.19 5.23 4.29
CA ASP A 682 -33.61 5.00 4.07
C ASP A 682 -34.02 3.59 4.50
N ALA A 683 -33.21 2.58 4.19
CA ALA A 683 -33.46 1.21 4.63
C ALA A 683 -33.43 1.05 6.15
N LEU A 684 -32.57 1.82 6.86
CA LEU A 684 -32.51 1.80 8.32
C LEU A 684 -33.78 2.43 8.92
N ARG A 685 -34.23 3.56 8.37
CA ARG A 685 -35.42 4.28 8.86
C ARG A 685 -36.72 3.51 8.58
N ALA A 686 -36.76 2.73 7.49
CA ALA A 686 -37.98 2.05 7.05
C ALA A 686 -38.49 0.95 8.01
N ASP A 687 -37.64 0.38 8.87
CA ASP A 687 -38.06 -0.67 9.81
C ASP A 687 -37.47 -0.44 11.21
N SER A 688 -38.28 0.13 12.10
CA SER A 688 -37.90 0.42 13.49
C SER A 688 -37.67 -0.84 14.34
N ARG A 689 -38.03 -2.04 13.86
CA ARG A 689 -37.81 -3.32 14.58
C ARG A 689 -36.39 -3.86 14.42
N LEU A 690 -35.58 -3.22 13.58
CA LEU A 690 -34.19 -3.62 13.34
C LEU A 690 -33.29 -3.37 14.53
N LEU A 691 -33.62 -2.38 15.36
CA LEU A 691 -32.75 -1.91 16.43
C LEU A 691 -33.19 -2.43 17.79
N LEU A 692 -32.21 -2.71 18.65
CA LEU A 692 -32.50 -3.07 20.03
C LEU A 692 -33.12 -1.89 20.79
N PRO A 693 -33.92 -2.16 21.84
CA PRO A 693 -34.47 -1.09 22.68
C PRO A 693 -33.36 -0.17 23.18
N ARG A 694 -33.58 1.15 23.09
CA ARG A 694 -32.64 2.25 23.47
C ARG A 694 -31.51 2.54 22.48
N VAL A 695 -31.38 1.79 21.40
CA VAL A 695 -30.52 2.18 20.27
C VAL A 695 -31.25 3.27 19.48
N ARG A 696 -30.56 4.38 19.22
CA ARG A 696 -31.10 5.53 18.48
C ARG A 696 -30.61 5.50 17.04
N ILE A 697 -31.27 6.23 16.16
CA ILE A 697 -30.80 6.49 14.80
C ILE A 697 -30.17 7.88 14.75
N VAL A 698 -28.95 7.97 14.24
CA VAL A 698 -28.28 9.23 13.90
C VAL A 698 -28.96 9.85 12.71
N SER A 699 -29.12 11.18 12.71
CA SER A 699 -29.69 11.93 11.59
C SER A 699 -28.59 12.76 10.94
N ALA A 700 -27.82 12.14 10.06
CA ALA A 700 -26.56 12.71 9.56
C ALA A 700 -26.77 13.95 8.67
N ALA A 701 -27.92 14.06 8.00
CA ALA A 701 -28.25 15.20 7.13
C ALA A 701 -28.34 16.56 7.87
N ARG A 702 -28.36 16.56 9.20
CA ARG A 702 -28.52 17.78 10.02
C ARG A 702 -27.22 18.50 10.34
N LEU A 703 -26.08 17.84 10.13
CA LEU A 703 -24.77 18.40 10.38
C LEU A 703 -24.08 18.63 9.05
N GLU A 704 -23.54 19.83 8.84
CA GLU A 704 -22.80 20.14 7.62
C GLU A 704 -21.60 19.22 7.47
N THR A 705 -21.36 18.85 6.23
CA THR A 705 -20.39 17.84 5.86
C THR A 705 -19.24 18.52 5.14
N VAL A 706 -18.09 18.63 5.80
CA VAL A 706 -16.84 18.83 5.08
C VAL A 706 -16.15 17.49 5.07
N LEU A 707 -15.85 16.97 3.87
CA LEU A 707 -15.04 15.77 3.72
C LEU A 707 -13.70 16.01 4.46
N PRO A 708 -13.41 15.32 5.58
CA PRO A 708 -12.25 15.66 6.42
C PRO A 708 -10.92 15.61 5.65
N ALA A 709 -10.90 14.82 4.57
CA ALA A 709 -9.74 14.66 3.71
C ALA A 709 -9.44 15.86 2.79
N VAL A 710 -10.40 16.76 2.55
CA VAL A 710 -10.22 17.97 1.73
C VAL A 710 -10.31 19.26 2.55
N GLU A 711 -10.74 19.18 3.81
CA GLU A 711 -10.95 20.31 4.73
C GLU A 711 -9.77 21.28 4.79
N LYS A 712 -8.54 20.76 4.87
CA LYS A 712 -7.32 21.58 4.88
C LYS A 712 -7.10 22.39 3.59
N VAL A 713 -7.54 21.88 2.43
CA VAL A 713 -7.49 22.63 1.15
C VAL A 713 -8.57 23.71 1.16
N VAL A 714 -9.77 23.39 1.63
CA VAL A 714 -10.87 24.36 1.81
C VAL A 714 -10.47 25.49 2.75
N ASN A 715 -9.87 25.16 3.90
CA ASN A 715 -9.36 26.14 4.85
C ASN A 715 -8.28 27.03 4.22
N HIS A 716 -7.37 26.44 3.45
CA HIS A 716 -6.36 27.22 2.73
C HIS A 716 -6.98 28.15 1.68
N LEU A 717 -7.98 27.68 0.92
CA LEU A 717 -8.73 28.49 -0.03
C LEU A 717 -9.44 29.67 0.66
N ASN A 718 -10.06 29.42 1.81
CA ASN A 718 -10.71 30.44 2.63
C ASN A 718 -9.72 31.48 3.13
N GLU A 719 -8.54 31.07 3.62
CA GLU A 719 -7.48 31.98 4.05
C GLU A 719 -7.00 32.88 2.90
N ILE A 720 -6.69 32.29 1.75
CA ILE A 720 -6.17 33.07 0.61
C ILE A 720 -7.26 33.94 -0.03
N SER A 721 -8.54 33.57 0.07
CA SER A 721 -9.64 34.38 -0.46
C SER A 721 -9.80 35.74 0.21
N GLN A 722 -9.20 35.93 1.39
CA GLN A 722 -9.29 37.17 2.16
C GLN A 722 -8.72 38.37 1.36
N PRO A 723 -9.41 39.52 1.35
CA PRO A 723 -8.94 40.73 0.68
C PRO A 723 -7.56 41.17 1.19
N GLY A 724 -6.62 41.44 0.28
CA GLY A 724 -5.27 41.90 0.63
C GLY A 724 -4.34 40.82 1.22
N PHE A 725 -4.80 39.58 1.33
CA PHE A 725 -3.97 38.49 1.84
C PHE A 725 -2.85 38.12 0.85
N ARG A 726 -1.61 38.12 1.36
CA ARG A 726 -0.40 37.68 0.64
C ARG A 726 0.31 36.57 1.37
N LEU A 727 0.55 35.49 0.65
CA LEU A 727 1.41 34.40 1.10
C LEU A 727 2.87 34.85 1.20
N LYS A 728 3.56 34.39 2.24
CA LYS A 728 4.99 34.62 2.40
C LYS A 728 5.78 33.78 1.40
N PRO A 729 6.96 34.23 0.94
CA PRO A 729 7.79 33.50 -0.03
C PRO A 729 8.22 32.10 0.43
N ASP A 730 8.30 31.88 1.75
CA ASP A 730 8.68 30.62 2.40
C ASP A 730 7.49 29.77 2.85
N PHE A 731 6.26 30.21 2.57
CA PHE A 731 5.07 29.47 2.95
C PHE A 731 4.93 28.19 2.12
N ALA A 732 4.64 27.07 2.79
CA ALA A 732 4.18 25.84 2.15
C ALA A 732 2.81 25.45 2.73
N PRO A 733 1.77 25.29 1.89
CA PRO A 733 0.45 24.83 2.36
C PRO A 733 0.54 23.40 2.90
N PRO A 734 -0.41 22.96 3.73
CA PRO A 734 -0.38 21.63 4.34
C PRO A 734 -0.12 20.51 3.32
N PHE A 735 -0.84 20.47 2.21
CA PHE A 735 -0.70 19.44 1.16
C PHE A 735 0.63 19.48 0.39
N ALA A 736 1.43 20.54 0.50
CA ALA A 736 2.77 20.62 -0.09
C ALA A 736 3.89 20.23 0.89
N ARG A 737 3.56 19.92 2.15
CA ARG A 737 4.52 19.49 3.16
C ARG A 737 4.69 17.97 3.11
N LYS A 738 5.94 17.50 3.15
CA LYS A 738 6.24 16.06 3.03
C LYS A 738 5.64 15.24 4.17
N GLU A 739 5.52 15.83 5.36
CA GLU A 739 4.92 15.21 6.53
C GLU A 739 3.39 15.03 6.43
N GLU A 740 2.72 15.75 5.52
CA GLU A 740 1.27 15.76 5.35
C GLU A 740 0.77 14.89 4.18
N VAL A 741 1.65 14.15 3.50
CA VAL A 741 1.30 13.25 2.38
C VAL A 741 0.31 12.18 2.82
N LEU A 742 -0.86 12.10 2.18
CA LEU A 742 -1.87 11.10 2.52
C LEU A 742 -1.45 9.71 2.04
N LEU A 743 -1.85 8.68 2.80
CA LEU A 743 -1.51 7.28 2.52
C LEU A 743 -2.70 6.52 1.98
N GLU A 744 -2.44 5.51 1.15
CA GLU A 744 -3.45 4.50 0.81
C GLU A 744 -4.03 3.90 2.10
N VAL A 745 -5.35 3.99 2.22
CA VAL A 745 -6.09 3.31 3.28
C VAL A 745 -6.08 1.83 2.90
N PRO A 746 -5.46 0.96 3.72
CA PRO A 746 -5.14 -0.39 3.33
C PRO A 746 -6.41 -1.16 3.02
#